data_AF-D3BIN0-F1
#
_entry.id   AF-D3BIN0-F1
#
_cell.length_a   1.000
_cell.length_b   1.000
_cell.length_c   1.000
_cell.angle_alpha   90.00
_cell.angle_beta   90.00
_cell.angle_gamma   90.00
#
_symmetry.space_group_name_H-M   'P 1'
#
loop_
_entity.id
_entity.type
_entity.pdbx_description
1 polymer ?
#
loop_
_entity_poly.entity_id
_entity_poly.type
_entity_poly.pdbx_seq_one_letter_code
_entity_poly.pdbx_strand_id
1 'polypeptide(L)'
;MDGLQEIEYYDIKSNSTIIEDRDDLQTCISTLKSLILKTFGSLDHKNFSKYNDIYLIAVVLNWIIDRDTKQYNEIKQCISSYFKCFLKYSLNSELNELFISIALNTSLFNDIGVTKYLLTFCSYTDVRDALLHIFFVSIKHTTQFSVDDSQRYSKLNQSLSIESYCLNLISGNQQQNQRSPTKQTKILLLLYIINDNPSLINQLSDYYQDIFLYIDEYLHFNDYLRFFRLLAEHFEVNAKNKLLVKNRLLNNDSKPSVSVVHSVFHRFLSGLDLKSIILSVISVDSKFRLVDETNEAELQTLEFGELMIGAFSISGSGGGIKALESLVLIDIYRQKSVPLPLNLYSHLLEFLQINNFDLDDKLTIKQYNQQRFIQSLVYIYQREEKPMILRTLFKSLCLLESLDSSFIHSVLSPYKQEFQQMILSNRRMVSQLLDSRTAFLIIVSDLIGGHDQIDIVLEMIKQRESWNFKMIELTLCLPSSKESLLGTLTHLDPYMLDLFNKPMNYLLDFEINNVAIFMEYIFTNHLASVVRLKLFHTIGYQLFDKIYKHNPSCITNILVVANLSFYSSFIRNLPAFSYINRFLPENQIVLLFDKYLDTKWKVELSTVSKEFHKCCSNVITNNPNETIRISRRIDHVGSEFCLFKTQPLHLVESELKYIKDDCKSACLDHLESFTFIYDGRRNALPKNLKFIKFVIPRAANTPVELQPLLPTNKNSRLQSIKLYCNNLADHVVKTTLQSLAAIQKSHPKLAIDAYIKQNILSSTINNLSLVTKLQKGSNINITKVKIDHIHQQPRYKVFAVVRPGQQKYFTIGFQIQD
;
A
#
# COMPACT_ATOMS: atom_id res chain seq x y z
N MET A 1 -67.57 -3.95 -6.79
CA MET A 1 -67.72 -4.89 -5.66
C MET A 1 -68.84 -5.82 -6.06
N ASP A 2 -68.58 -7.12 -5.95
CA ASP A 2 -69.40 -8.27 -6.36
C ASP A 2 -69.26 -8.73 -7.81
N GLY A 3 -68.77 -9.98 -7.92
CA GLY A 3 -68.49 -10.71 -9.14
C GLY A 3 -67.90 -12.09 -8.81
N LEU A 4 -68.58 -12.84 -7.93
CA LEU A 4 -68.40 -14.29 -7.79
C LEU A 4 -69.13 -14.96 -8.96
N GLN A 5 -68.38 -15.61 -9.84
CA GLN A 5 -68.95 -16.56 -10.81
C GLN A 5 -68.78 -17.99 -10.27
N GLU A 6 -69.89 -18.70 -10.33
CA GLU A 6 -70.10 -20.10 -9.99
C GLU A 6 -69.07 -21.01 -10.67
N ILE A 7 -68.40 -21.84 -9.88
CA ILE A 7 -67.71 -23.02 -10.38
C ILE A 7 -68.70 -24.18 -10.23
N GLU A 8 -69.18 -24.68 -11.36
CA GLU A 8 -69.97 -25.91 -11.45
C GLU A 8 -69.19 -27.10 -10.87
N TYR A 9 -69.72 -27.67 -9.79
CA TYR A 9 -69.28 -28.96 -9.28
C TYR A 9 -69.77 -30.05 -10.24
N TYR A 10 -68.85 -30.61 -11.04
CA TYR A 10 -69.09 -31.88 -11.71
C TYR A 10 -69.10 -33.02 -10.68
N ASP A 11 -70.26 -33.66 -10.56
CA ASP A 11 -70.53 -34.85 -9.77
C ASP A 11 -69.76 -36.05 -10.36
N ILE A 12 -68.57 -36.35 -9.82
CA ILE A 12 -67.80 -37.55 -10.16
C ILE A 12 -68.43 -38.74 -9.41
N LYS A 13 -69.39 -39.39 -10.05
CA LYS A 13 -69.84 -40.73 -9.64
C LYS A 13 -68.75 -41.78 -9.93
N SER A 14 -68.47 -42.59 -8.91
CA SER A 14 -67.68 -43.85 -8.87
C SER A 14 -66.14 -43.76 -8.90
N ASN A 15 -65.54 -43.61 -7.70
CA ASN A 15 -64.11 -43.83 -7.42
C ASN A 15 -63.90 -44.98 -6.42
N SER A 16 -64.53 -46.14 -6.64
CA SER A 16 -64.25 -47.32 -5.80
C SER A 16 -62.87 -47.92 -6.11
N THR A 17 -62.43 -47.90 -7.36
CA THR A 17 -61.13 -48.42 -7.81
C THR A 17 -59.93 -47.57 -7.38
N ILE A 18 -60.09 -46.24 -7.31
CA ILE A 18 -59.01 -45.33 -6.88
C ILE A 18 -58.69 -45.49 -5.38
N ILE A 19 -59.70 -45.83 -4.57
CA ILE A 19 -59.51 -46.09 -3.14
C ILE A 19 -58.76 -47.42 -2.95
N GLU A 20 -59.17 -48.47 -3.67
CA GLU A 20 -58.50 -49.78 -3.63
C GLU A 20 -57.02 -49.70 -4.04
N ASP A 21 -56.68 -49.00 -5.13
CA ASP A 21 -55.29 -48.87 -5.59
C ASP A 21 -54.40 -48.05 -4.61
N ARG A 22 -54.99 -47.08 -3.88
CA ARG A 22 -54.29 -46.31 -2.84
C ARG A 22 -53.99 -47.15 -1.61
N ASP A 23 -54.95 -47.97 -1.20
CA ASP A 23 -54.79 -48.88 -0.08
C ASP A 23 -53.75 -49.96 -0.38
N ASP A 24 -53.67 -50.43 -1.63
CA ASP A 24 -52.65 -51.39 -2.07
C ASP A 24 -51.22 -50.84 -2.02
N LEU A 25 -50.98 -49.60 -2.50
CA LEU A 25 -49.66 -48.98 -2.45
C LEU A 25 -49.24 -48.70 -1.01
N GLN A 26 -50.15 -48.14 -0.20
CA GLN A 26 -49.90 -47.86 1.22
C GLN A 26 -49.65 -49.14 2.00
N THR A 27 -50.32 -50.24 1.65
CA THR A 27 -50.10 -51.58 2.21
C THR A 27 -48.73 -52.11 1.83
N CYS A 28 -48.32 -51.98 0.56
CA CYS A 28 -46.98 -52.36 0.12
C CYS A 28 -45.89 -51.61 0.89
N ILE A 29 -46.02 -50.29 1.04
CA ILE A 29 -45.06 -49.47 1.79
C ILE A 29 -45.04 -49.86 3.27
N SER A 30 -46.21 -50.03 3.89
CA SER A 30 -46.30 -50.40 5.31
C SER A 30 -45.68 -51.79 5.56
N THR A 31 -45.92 -52.72 4.63
CA THR A 31 -45.32 -54.06 4.65
C THR A 31 -43.81 -53.99 4.46
N LEU A 32 -43.33 -53.20 3.50
CA LEU A 32 -41.90 -52.99 3.26
C LEU A 32 -41.21 -52.42 4.51
N LYS A 33 -41.79 -51.38 5.12
CA LYS A 33 -41.26 -50.79 6.36
C LYS A 33 -41.22 -51.82 7.49
N SER A 34 -42.28 -52.62 7.67
CA SER A 34 -42.33 -53.70 8.66
C SER A 34 -41.26 -54.77 8.43
N LEU A 35 -41.10 -55.24 7.19
CA LEU A 35 -40.10 -56.23 6.81
C LEU A 35 -38.68 -55.71 7.03
N ILE A 36 -38.40 -54.45 6.71
CA ILE A 36 -37.09 -53.84 6.91
C ILE A 36 -36.77 -53.73 8.40
N LEU A 37 -37.72 -53.27 9.23
CA LEU A 37 -37.53 -53.19 10.68
C LEU A 37 -37.27 -54.57 11.30
N LYS A 38 -38.03 -55.59 10.86
CA LYS A 38 -37.83 -56.98 11.29
C LYS A 38 -36.46 -57.52 10.88
N THR A 39 -35.99 -57.18 9.68
CA THR A 39 -34.77 -57.74 9.10
C THR A 39 -33.50 -57.06 9.61
N PHE A 40 -33.56 -55.76 9.92
CA PHE A 40 -32.36 -54.98 10.19
C PHE A 40 -32.24 -54.46 11.63
N GLY A 41 -33.29 -54.49 12.45
CA GLY A 41 -33.26 -54.37 13.93
C GLY A 41 -32.69 -53.09 14.57
N SER A 42 -31.80 -52.37 13.88
CA SER A 42 -30.98 -51.25 14.39
C SER A 42 -31.32 -49.92 13.72
N LEU A 43 -32.36 -49.88 12.88
CA LEU A 43 -32.77 -48.66 12.18
C LEU A 43 -33.86 -47.93 13.00
N ASP A 44 -33.58 -46.68 13.39
CA ASP A 44 -34.51 -45.85 14.18
C ASP A 44 -35.83 -45.59 13.42
N HIS A 45 -36.96 -45.97 14.03
CA HIS A 45 -38.31 -45.73 13.52
C HIS A 45 -38.56 -44.26 13.13
N LYS A 46 -37.91 -43.30 13.79
CA LYS A 46 -38.05 -41.86 13.49
C LYS A 46 -37.44 -41.44 12.15
N ASN A 47 -36.50 -42.22 11.62
CA ASN A 47 -35.92 -41.97 10.30
C ASN A 47 -36.88 -42.47 9.20
N PHE A 48 -37.61 -43.56 9.42
CA PHE A 48 -38.48 -44.20 8.41
C PHE A 48 -39.78 -43.45 8.09
N SER A 49 -40.28 -42.58 8.97
CA SER A 49 -41.49 -41.78 8.74
C SER A 49 -41.23 -40.50 7.95
N LYS A 50 -39.95 -40.07 7.82
CA LYS A 50 -39.56 -38.80 7.20
C LYS A 50 -39.16 -38.91 5.73
N TYR A 51 -38.69 -40.07 5.28
CA TYR A 51 -38.22 -40.27 3.91
C TYR A 51 -39.33 -40.76 2.99
N ASN A 52 -39.28 -40.36 1.72
CA ASN A 52 -40.17 -40.90 0.70
C ASN A 52 -39.83 -42.36 0.36
N ASP A 53 -40.77 -43.05 -0.26
CA ASP A 53 -40.67 -44.50 -0.47
C ASP A 53 -39.53 -44.87 -1.43
N ILE A 54 -39.27 -44.04 -2.44
CA ILE A 54 -38.17 -44.23 -3.40
C ILE A 54 -36.80 -44.16 -2.72
N TYR A 55 -36.61 -43.22 -1.79
CA TYR A 55 -35.39 -43.16 -0.99
C TYR A 55 -35.21 -44.40 -0.14
N LEU A 56 -36.28 -44.85 0.51
CA LEU A 56 -36.22 -46.05 1.32
C LEU A 56 -35.84 -47.28 0.48
N ILE A 57 -36.47 -47.44 -0.68
CA ILE A 57 -36.16 -48.51 -1.63
C ILE A 57 -34.70 -48.44 -2.05
N ALA A 58 -34.19 -47.27 -2.44
CA ALA A 58 -32.79 -47.10 -2.83
C ALA A 58 -31.80 -47.50 -1.72
N VAL A 59 -32.05 -47.07 -0.48
CA VAL A 59 -31.22 -47.46 0.68
C VAL A 59 -31.21 -48.97 0.88
N VAL A 60 -32.38 -49.60 0.80
CA VAL A 60 -32.52 -51.06 0.95
C VAL A 60 -31.82 -51.81 -0.18
N LEU A 61 -31.93 -51.35 -1.41
CA LEU A 61 -31.24 -51.94 -2.55
C LEU A 61 -29.72 -51.90 -2.36
N ASN A 62 -29.17 -50.74 -1.96
CA ASN A 62 -27.73 -50.62 -1.68
C ASN A 62 -27.29 -51.65 -0.62
N TRP A 63 -28.10 -51.89 0.41
CA TRP A 63 -27.79 -52.88 1.45
C TRP A 63 -27.88 -54.32 0.95
N ILE A 64 -28.86 -54.64 0.10
CA ILE A 64 -29.05 -56.00 -0.41
C ILE A 64 -27.96 -56.35 -1.43
N ILE A 65 -27.53 -55.40 -2.26
CA ILE A 65 -26.50 -55.60 -3.29
C ILE A 65 -25.20 -56.15 -2.68
N ASP A 66 -24.80 -55.65 -1.51
CA ASP A 66 -23.56 -56.08 -0.84
C ASP A 66 -23.64 -57.49 -0.23
N ARG A 67 -24.84 -58.08 -0.09
CA ARG A 67 -25.05 -59.29 0.69
C ARG A 67 -25.74 -60.43 -0.06
N ASP A 68 -26.34 -60.15 -1.23
CA ASP A 68 -27.19 -61.02 -2.06
C ASP A 68 -27.48 -62.44 -1.52
N THR A 69 -28.29 -62.53 -0.46
CA THR A 69 -28.74 -63.80 0.11
C THR A 69 -30.22 -64.05 -0.21
N LYS A 70 -30.61 -65.34 -0.26
CA LYS A 70 -32.03 -65.76 -0.38
C LYS A 70 -32.92 -65.24 0.75
N GLN A 71 -32.35 -64.73 1.83
CA GLN A 71 -33.08 -64.21 3.00
C GLN A 71 -33.88 -62.93 2.68
N TYR A 72 -33.61 -62.27 1.55
CA TYR A 72 -34.28 -61.01 1.17
C TYR A 72 -35.41 -61.17 0.14
N ASN A 73 -35.84 -62.39 -0.18
CA ASN A 73 -36.86 -62.62 -1.22
C ASN A 73 -38.19 -61.91 -0.93
N GLU A 74 -38.65 -61.88 0.32
CA GLU A 74 -39.88 -61.18 0.72
C GLU A 74 -39.76 -59.66 0.48
N ILE A 75 -38.58 -59.08 0.76
CA ILE A 75 -38.30 -57.66 0.51
C ILE A 75 -38.27 -57.38 -1.00
N LYS A 76 -37.60 -58.22 -1.79
CA LYS A 76 -37.55 -58.12 -3.26
C LYS A 76 -38.95 -58.16 -3.89
N GLN A 77 -39.80 -59.09 -3.44
CA GLN A 77 -41.20 -59.19 -3.88
C GLN A 77 -42.00 -57.93 -3.52
N CYS A 78 -41.82 -57.40 -2.31
CA CYS A 78 -42.51 -56.19 -1.87
C CYS A 78 -42.11 -54.95 -2.71
N ILE A 79 -40.81 -54.80 -3.01
CA ILE A 79 -40.30 -53.74 -3.92
C ILE A 79 -40.87 -53.93 -5.33
N SER A 80 -40.94 -55.16 -5.85
CA SER A 80 -41.55 -55.44 -7.16
C SER A 80 -43.02 -55.06 -7.19
N SER A 81 -43.80 -55.39 -6.15
CA SER A 81 -45.20 -54.99 -6.05
C SER A 81 -45.36 -53.47 -5.98
N TYR A 82 -44.47 -52.77 -5.29
CA TYR A 82 -44.46 -51.31 -5.24
C TYR A 82 -44.35 -50.70 -6.64
N PHE A 83 -43.35 -51.08 -7.45
CA PHE A 83 -43.17 -50.55 -8.80
C PHE A 83 -44.35 -50.87 -9.72
N LYS A 84 -44.95 -52.05 -9.57
CA LYS A 84 -46.15 -52.46 -10.31
C LYS A 84 -47.36 -51.56 -10.02
N CYS A 85 -47.51 -51.10 -8.78
CA CYS A 85 -48.62 -50.24 -8.35
C CYS A 85 -48.33 -48.74 -8.49
N PHE A 86 -47.06 -48.34 -8.55
CA PHE A 86 -46.64 -46.93 -8.49
C PHE A 86 -47.33 -46.04 -9.53
N LEU A 87 -47.35 -46.45 -10.81
CA LEU A 87 -47.90 -45.63 -11.90
C LEU A 87 -49.42 -45.45 -11.80
N LYS A 88 -50.14 -46.49 -11.36
CA LYS A 88 -51.59 -46.41 -11.17
C LYS A 88 -51.94 -45.34 -10.14
N TYR A 89 -51.11 -45.22 -9.10
CA TYR A 89 -51.27 -44.24 -8.06
C TYR A 89 -50.79 -42.82 -8.48
N SER A 90 -49.60 -42.73 -9.10
CA SER A 90 -48.98 -41.45 -9.44
C SER A 90 -49.67 -40.71 -10.59
N LEU A 91 -50.35 -41.42 -11.50
CA LEU A 91 -51.17 -40.78 -12.53
C LEU A 91 -52.38 -40.02 -11.96
N ASN A 92 -52.84 -40.41 -10.77
CA ASN A 92 -54.03 -39.86 -10.10
C ASN A 92 -53.70 -38.87 -8.97
N SER A 93 -52.43 -38.77 -8.55
CA SER A 93 -51.98 -37.88 -7.47
C SER A 93 -50.77 -37.07 -7.92
N GLU A 94 -50.80 -35.73 -7.74
CA GLU A 94 -49.64 -34.90 -8.07
C GLU A 94 -48.48 -35.23 -7.10
N LEU A 95 -47.37 -35.72 -7.66
CA LEU A 95 -46.13 -35.89 -6.90
C LEU A 95 -45.64 -34.50 -6.47
N ASN A 96 -45.50 -34.29 -5.16
CA ASN A 96 -44.99 -33.01 -4.66
C ASN A 96 -43.49 -32.83 -4.95
N GLU A 97 -43.04 -31.57 -5.02
CA GLU A 97 -41.64 -31.24 -5.37
C GLU A 97 -40.62 -31.84 -4.40
N LEU A 98 -40.97 -31.94 -3.11
CA LEU A 98 -40.11 -32.55 -2.09
C LEU A 98 -39.87 -34.03 -2.36
N PHE A 99 -40.91 -34.78 -2.74
CA PHE A 99 -40.81 -36.18 -3.13
C PHE A 99 -39.88 -36.33 -4.32
N ILE A 100 -40.07 -35.51 -5.36
CA ILE A 100 -39.26 -35.58 -6.58
C ILE A 100 -37.79 -35.29 -6.27
N SER A 101 -37.52 -34.20 -5.54
CA SER A 101 -36.17 -33.80 -5.16
C SER A 101 -35.45 -34.89 -4.35
N ILE A 102 -36.13 -35.52 -3.38
CA ILE A 102 -35.56 -36.63 -2.62
C ILE A 102 -35.32 -37.83 -3.54
N ALA A 103 -36.26 -38.19 -4.41
CA ALA A 103 -36.16 -39.35 -5.30
C ALA A 103 -35.00 -39.23 -6.30
N LEU A 104 -34.83 -38.06 -6.94
CA LEU A 104 -33.75 -37.82 -7.92
C LEU A 104 -32.35 -37.85 -7.33
N ASN A 105 -32.22 -37.67 -6.01
CA ASN A 105 -30.95 -37.73 -5.29
C ASN A 105 -30.61 -39.13 -4.74
N THR A 106 -31.41 -40.14 -5.09
CA THR A 106 -31.15 -41.54 -4.68
C THR A 106 -30.21 -42.27 -5.63
N SER A 107 -29.69 -43.42 -5.21
CA SER A 107 -28.88 -44.28 -6.08
C SER A 107 -29.65 -44.85 -7.28
N LEU A 108 -30.99 -44.85 -7.27
CA LEU A 108 -31.79 -45.28 -8.42
C LEU A 108 -31.64 -44.38 -9.66
N PHE A 109 -31.34 -43.10 -9.47
CA PHE A 109 -31.08 -42.14 -10.56
C PHE A 109 -29.58 -41.90 -10.78
N ASN A 110 -28.77 -42.21 -9.78
CA ASN A 110 -27.35 -41.81 -9.74
C ASN A 110 -26.37 -42.98 -9.83
N ASP A 111 -26.83 -44.24 -9.76
CA ASP A 111 -26.01 -45.44 -9.85
C ASP A 111 -26.64 -46.49 -10.79
N ILE A 112 -25.93 -46.78 -11.88
CA ILE A 112 -26.37 -47.75 -12.91
C ILE A 112 -26.46 -49.16 -12.33
N GLY A 113 -25.56 -49.52 -11.40
CA GLY A 113 -25.51 -50.85 -10.78
C GLY A 113 -26.76 -51.14 -9.96
N VAL A 114 -27.26 -50.15 -9.23
CA VAL A 114 -28.45 -50.28 -8.39
C VAL A 114 -29.70 -50.51 -9.24
N THR A 115 -29.88 -49.73 -10.31
CA THR A 115 -31.01 -49.90 -11.22
C THR A 115 -30.92 -51.22 -11.97
N LYS A 116 -29.72 -51.64 -12.42
CA LYS A 116 -29.54 -52.97 -13.02
C LYS A 116 -29.84 -54.11 -12.04
N TYR A 117 -29.48 -53.95 -10.76
CA TYR A 117 -29.82 -54.93 -9.73
C TYR A 117 -31.33 -55.01 -9.48
N LEU A 118 -32.02 -53.86 -9.40
CA LEU A 118 -33.48 -53.80 -9.28
C LEU A 118 -34.17 -54.57 -10.42
N LEU A 119 -33.65 -54.47 -11.64
CA LEU A 119 -34.16 -55.18 -12.81
C LEU A 119 -33.97 -56.71 -12.76
N THR A 120 -33.20 -57.25 -11.81
CA THR A 120 -33.04 -58.71 -11.66
C THR A 120 -34.28 -59.38 -11.05
N PHE A 121 -35.16 -58.62 -10.41
CA PHE A 121 -36.39 -59.14 -9.78
C PHE A 121 -37.63 -58.28 -9.97
N CYS A 122 -37.52 -57.08 -10.55
CA CYS A 122 -38.66 -56.25 -10.97
C CYS A 122 -38.87 -56.31 -12.49
N SER A 123 -40.11 -56.11 -12.95
CA SER A 123 -40.39 -55.95 -14.38
C SER A 123 -39.70 -54.71 -14.95
N TYR A 124 -39.04 -54.86 -16.10
CA TYR A 124 -38.39 -53.77 -16.79
C TYR A 124 -39.34 -52.62 -17.12
N THR A 125 -40.57 -52.91 -17.56
CA THR A 125 -41.58 -51.89 -17.90
C THR A 125 -41.96 -51.07 -16.69
N ASP A 126 -42.22 -51.72 -15.56
CA ASP A 126 -42.73 -51.08 -14.34
C ASP A 126 -41.67 -50.15 -13.75
N VAL A 127 -40.41 -50.60 -13.72
CA VAL A 127 -39.27 -49.78 -13.26
C VAL A 127 -39.01 -48.62 -14.21
N ARG A 128 -38.96 -48.88 -15.52
CA ARG A 128 -38.72 -47.84 -16.53
C ARG A 128 -39.76 -46.73 -16.42
N ASP A 129 -41.03 -47.10 -16.44
CA ASP A 129 -42.13 -46.16 -16.51
C ASP A 129 -42.23 -45.37 -15.20
N ALA A 130 -42.03 -46.00 -14.03
CA ALA A 130 -42.00 -45.29 -12.75
C ALA A 130 -40.85 -44.27 -12.64
N LEU A 131 -39.62 -44.68 -12.99
CA LEU A 131 -38.46 -43.78 -12.92
C LEU A 131 -38.54 -42.65 -13.95
N LEU A 132 -39.02 -42.96 -15.17
CA LEU A 132 -39.27 -41.94 -16.19
C LEU A 132 -40.38 -40.98 -15.78
N HIS A 133 -41.45 -41.46 -15.13
CA HIS A 133 -42.51 -40.58 -14.65
C HIS A 133 -41.97 -39.58 -13.63
N ILE A 134 -41.19 -40.04 -12.64
CA ILE A 134 -40.54 -39.15 -11.66
C ILE A 134 -39.61 -38.15 -12.37
N PHE A 135 -38.80 -38.62 -13.32
CA PHE A 135 -37.91 -37.75 -14.09
C PHE A 135 -38.70 -36.71 -14.91
N PHE A 136 -39.77 -37.11 -15.60
CA PHE A 136 -40.59 -36.22 -16.41
C PHE A 136 -41.33 -35.18 -15.59
N VAL A 137 -41.88 -35.55 -14.44
CA VAL A 137 -42.49 -34.57 -13.53
C VAL A 137 -41.43 -33.58 -13.07
N SER A 138 -40.20 -34.04 -12.76
CA SER A 138 -39.13 -33.12 -12.37
C SER A 138 -38.81 -32.06 -13.43
N ILE A 139 -38.65 -32.48 -14.69
CA ILE A 139 -38.28 -31.56 -15.77
C ILE A 139 -39.47 -30.72 -16.26
N LYS A 140 -40.71 -31.12 -15.93
CA LYS A 140 -41.92 -30.32 -16.20
C LYS A 140 -41.94 -29.04 -15.36
N HIS A 141 -41.36 -29.08 -14.16
CA HIS A 141 -41.27 -27.93 -13.27
C HIS A 141 -40.01 -27.09 -13.52
N THR A 142 -39.03 -27.59 -14.28
CA THR A 142 -37.83 -26.83 -14.64
C THR A 142 -38.04 -26.01 -15.91
N THR A 143 -37.71 -24.73 -15.85
CA THR A 143 -37.72 -23.85 -17.03
C THR A 143 -36.43 -23.94 -17.85
N GLN A 144 -35.35 -24.46 -17.27
CA GLN A 144 -34.00 -24.47 -17.83
C GLN A 144 -33.39 -25.87 -17.85
N PHE A 145 -32.42 -26.06 -18.75
CA PHE A 145 -31.59 -27.27 -18.81
C PHE A 145 -30.70 -27.36 -17.56
N SER A 146 -30.63 -28.56 -16.98
CA SER A 146 -29.82 -28.85 -15.80
C SER A 146 -28.76 -29.90 -16.13
N VAL A 147 -27.51 -29.61 -15.77
CA VAL A 147 -26.39 -30.56 -15.93
C VAL A 147 -26.65 -31.83 -15.12
N ASP A 148 -27.22 -31.71 -13.92
CA ASP A 148 -27.53 -32.86 -13.06
C ASP A 148 -28.60 -33.75 -13.69
N ASP A 149 -29.65 -33.15 -14.25
CA ASP A 149 -30.72 -33.90 -14.93
C ASP A 149 -30.22 -34.55 -16.21
N SER A 150 -29.28 -33.92 -16.91
CA SER A 150 -28.59 -34.52 -18.05
C SER A 150 -27.78 -35.76 -17.65
N GLN A 151 -27.08 -35.72 -16.52
CA GLN A 151 -26.35 -36.89 -16.01
C GLN A 151 -27.30 -37.99 -15.55
N ARG A 152 -28.40 -37.64 -14.88
CA ARG A 152 -29.45 -38.59 -14.46
C ARG A 152 -30.08 -39.26 -15.68
N TYR A 153 -30.41 -38.48 -16.72
CA TYR A 153 -30.90 -39.02 -17.99
C TYR A 153 -29.92 -40.03 -18.59
N SER A 154 -28.63 -39.68 -18.70
CA SER A 154 -27.59 -40.58 -19.23
C SER A 154 -27.52 -41.90 -18.46
N LYS A 155 -27.53 -41.86 -17.12
CA LYS A 155 -27.51 -43.06 -16.27
C LYS A 155 -28.77 -43.91 -16.41
N LEU A 156 -29.94 -43.28 -16.49
CA LEU A 156 -31.19 -43.98 -16.79
C LEU A 156 -31.14 -44.61 -18.18
N ASN A 157 -30.61 -43.93 -19.20
CA ASN A 157 -30.49 -44.47 -20.54
C ASN A 157 -29.52 -45.66 -20.61
N GLN A 158 -28.40 -45.60 -19.89
CA GLN A 158 -27.45 -46.72 -19.82
C GLN A 158 -28.01 -47.94 -19.06
N SER A 159 -28.95 -47.75 -18.13
CA SER A 159 -29.56 -48.84 -17.36
C SER A 159 -30.84 -49.39 -18.00
N LEU A 160 -31.62 -48.54 -18.65
CA LEU A 160 -32.97 -48.84 -19.13
C LEU A 160 -33.17 -48.62 -20.63
N SER A 161 -32.19 -48.12 -21.39
CA SER A 161 -32.33 -47.88 -22.85
C SER A 161 -33.57 -47.05 -23.20
N ILE A 162 -33.79 -45.96 -22.46
CA ILE A 162 -35.00 -45.12 -22.54
C ILE A 162 -35.04 -44.21 -23.77
N GLU A 163 -33.94 -44.05 -24.50
CA GLU A 163 -33.81 -43.16 -25.66
C GLU A 163 -34.95 -43.34 -26.69
N SER A 164 -35.14 -44.57 -27.18
CA SER A 164 -36.19 -44.89 -28.16
C SER A 164 -37.60 -44.67 -27.60
N TYR A 165 -37.81 -44.93 -26.31
CA TYR A 165 -39.07 -44.68 -25.62
C TYR A 165 -39.36 -43.17 -25.56
N CYS A 166 -38.38 -42.36 -25.16
CA CYS A 166 -38.51 -40.90 -25.12
C CYS A 166 -38.79 -40.31 -26.50
N LEU A 167 -38.12 -40.78 -27.55
CA LEU A 167 -38.36 -40.33 -28.94
C LEU A 167 -39.79 -40.65 -29.39
N ASN A 168 -40.29 -41.85 -29.12
CA ASN A 168 -41.68 -42.25 -29.43
C ASN A 168 -42.72 -41.42 -28.67
N LEU A 169 -42.39 -41.02 -27.44
CA LEU A 169 -43.24 -40.18 -26.60
C LEU A 169 -43.26 -38.73 -27.06
N ILE A 170 -42.14 -38.23 -27.61
CA ILE A 170 -42.04 -36.90 -28.22
C ILE A 170 -42.83 -36.83 -29.53
N SER A 171 -42.72 -37.85 -30.39
CA SER A 171 -43.39 -37.94 -31.69
C SER A 171 -44.91 -38.14 -31.58
N GLY A 172 -45.42 -38.54 -30.41
CA GLY A 172 -46.87 -38.71 -30.18
C GLY A 172 -47.43 -40.03 -30.70
N ASN A 173 -46.56 -40.99 -31.04
CA ASN A 173 -46.96 -42.28 -31.59
C ASN A 173 -47.50 -43.27 -30.53
N GLN A 174 -47.40 -42.97 -29.23
CA GLN A 174 -47.98 -43.80 -28.18
C GLN A 174 -49.43 -43.36 -27.88
N GLN A 175 -50.38 -44.15 -28.38
CA GLN A 175 -51.77 -44.10 -27.95
C GLN A 175 -51.96 -45.01 -26.74
N GLN A 176 -52.49 -44.42 -25.66
CA GLN A 176 -53.17 -45.01 -24.50
C GLN A 176 -52.54 -44.60 -23.15
N ASN A 177 -53.23 -43.66 -22.49
CA ASN A 177 -53.20 -43.37 -21.04
C ASN A 177 -52.12 -42.47 -20.43
N GLN A 178 -51.17 -41.90 -21.19
CA GLN A 178 -50.24 -40.89 -20.67
C GLN A 178 -50.54 -39.49 -21.22
N ARG A 179 -50.62 -38.48 -20.33
CA ARG A 179 -50.74 -37.07 -20.73
C ARG A 179 -49.51 -36.68 -21.54
N SER A 180 -49.70 -36.17 -22.76
CA SER A 180 -48.60 -35.72 -23.61
C SER A 180 -47.76 -34.66 -22.88
N PRO A 181 -46.42 -34.77 -22.86
CA PRO A 181 -45.58 -33.76 -22.26
C PRO A 181 -45.79 -32.39 -22.92
N THR A 182 -45.60 -31.33 -22.15
CA THR A 182 -45.69 -29.96 -22.67
C THR A 182 -44.62 -29.74 -23.75
N LYS A 183 -44.83 -28.76 -24.63
CA LYS A 183 -43.86 -28.40 -25.67
C LYS A 183 -42.45 -28.18 -25.10
N GLN A 184 -42.36 -27.48 -23.96
CA GLN A 184 -41.11 -27.23 -23.26
C GLN A 184 -40.45 -28.51 -22.74
N THR A 185 -41.20 -29.40 -22.09
CA THR A 185 -40.69 -30.69 -21.63
C THR A 185 -40.19 -31.56 -22.79
N LYS A 186 -40.88 -31.54 -23.94
CA LYS A 186 -40.41 -32.23 -25.15
C LYS A 186 -39.04 -31.69 -25.60
N ILE A 187 -38.88 -30.37 -25.65
CA ILE A 187 -37.61 -29.75 -26.06
C ILE A 187 -36.48 -30.05 -25.07
N LEU A 188 -36.75 -29.98 -23.75
CA LEU A 188 -35.77 -30.36 -22.73
C LEU A 188 -35.33 -31.83 -22.86
N LEU A 189 -36.28 -32.75 -23.09
CA LEU A 189 -35.96 -34.14 -23.36
C LEU A 189 -35.11 -34.31 -24.62
N LEU A 190 -35.42 -33.59 -25.68
CA LEU A 190 -34.59 -33.58 -26.89
C LEU A 190 -33.16 -33.10 -26.60
N LEU A 191 -33.00 -32.05 -25.78
CA LEU A 191 -31.66 -31.59 -25.37
C LEU A 191 -30.91 -32.65 -24.55
N TYR A 192 -31.58 -33.35 -23.62
CA TYR A 192 -30.96 -34.44 -22.87
C TYR A 192 -30.57 -35.62 -23.78
N ILE A 193 -31.41 -35.99 -24.75
CA ILE A 193 -31.13 -37.01 -25.76
C ILE A 193 -29.91 -36.61 -26.61
N ILE A 194 -29.90 -35.40 -27.18
CA ILE A 194 -28.78 -34.91 -28.02
C ILE A 194 -27.49 -34.86 -27.21
N ASN A 195 -27.57 -34.46 -25.96
CA ASN A 195 -26.41 -34.37 -25.08
C ASN A 195 -25.81 -35.76 -24.77
N ASP A 196 -26.65 -36.78 -24.57
CA ASP A 196 -26.22 -38.16 -24.31
C ASP A 196 -25.76 -38.86 -25.60
N ASN A 197 -26.48 -38.64 -26.71
CA ASN A 197 -26.23 -39.27 -28.00
C ASN A 197 -26.35 -38.27 -29.17
N PRO A 198 -25.27 -37.54 -29.50
CA PRO A 198 -25.26 -36.57 -30.60
C PRO A 198 -25.53 -37.18 -31.99
N SER A 199 -25.38 -38.50 -32.16
CA SER A 199 -25.60 -39.14 -33.46
C SER A 199 -27.07 -39.08 -33.92
N LEU A 200 -28.00 -38.84 -32.99
CA LEU A 200 -29.43 -38.75 -33.26
C LEU A 200 -29.89 -37.38 -33.77
N ILE A 201 -29.01 -36.38 -33.85
CA ILE A 201 -29.39 -35.02 -34.25
C ILE A 201 -30.20 -35.04 -35.55
N ASN A 202 -29.80 -35.84 -36.55
CA ASN A 202 -30.47 -35.94 -37.84
C ASN A 202 -31.93 -36.42 -37.77
N GLN A 203 -32.35 -37.08 -36.69
CA GLN A 203 -33.74 -37.52 -36.49
C GLN A 203 -34.65 -36.40 -35.97
N LEU A 204 -34.10 -35.21 -35.70
CA LEU A 204 -34.79 -34.10 -35.05
C LEU A 204 -35.13 -32.95 -36.00
N SER A 205 -35.18 -33.22 -37.31
CA SER A 205 -35.45 -32.22 -38.35
C SER A 205 -36.67 -31.35 -38.05
N ASP A 206 -37.72 -31.97 -37.54
CA ASP A 206 -39.01 -31.32 -37.31
C ASP A 206 -38.99 -30.41 -36.07
N TYR A 207 -37.95 -30.53 -35.23
CA TYR A 207 -37.82 -29.81 -33.97
C TYR A 207 -36.70 -28.75 -33.97
N TYR A 208 -35.87 -28.65 -35.02
CA TYR A 208 -34.71 -27.74 -35.01
C TYR A 208 -35.08 -26.28 -34.72
N GLN A 209 -36.18 -25.78 -35.28
CA GLN A 209 -36.59 -24.39 -35.03
C GLN A 209 -37.09 -24.18 -33.59
N ASP A 210 -37.80 -25.16 -33.03
CA ASP A 210 -38.26 -25.12 -31.65
C ASP A 210 -37.09 -25.23 -30.66
N ILE A 211 -36.11 -26.08 -30.96
CA ILE A 211 -34.86 -26.19 -30.20
C ILE A 211 -34.10 -24.87 -30.28
N PHE A 212 -33.95 -24.27 -31.46
CA PHE A 212 -33.27 -22.98 -31.65
C PHE A 212 -33.87 -21.89 -30.76
N LEU A 213 -35.20 -21.71 -30.82
CA LEU A 213 -35.89 -20.70 -30.03
C LEU A 213 -35.73 -20.97 -28.52
N TYR A 214 -35.81 -22.24 -28.12
CA TYR A 214 -35.65 -22.62 -26.72
C TYR A 214 -34.22 -22.34 -26.20
N ILE A 215 -33.19 -22.72 -26.97
CA ILE A 215 -31.80 -22.48 -26.53
C ILE A 215 -31.47 -20.99 -26.46
N ASP A 216 -32.00 -20.19 -27.39
CA ASP A 216 -31.78 -18.75 -27.41
C ASP A 216 -32.47 -18.03 -26.24
N GLU A 217 -33.67 -18.47 -25.86
CA GLU A 217 -34.46 -17.83 -24.83
C GLU A 217 -34.08 -18.28 -23.41
N TYR A 218 -33.93 -19.60 -23.19
CA TYR A 218 -33.93 -20.18 -21.84
C TYR A 218 -32.55 -20.63 -21.34
N LEU A 219 -31.55 -20.86 -22.19
CA LEU A 219 -30.25 -21.42 -21.76
C LEU A 219 -29.25 -20.36 -21.33
N HIS A 220 -28.49 -20.65 -20.27
CA HIS A 220 -27.28 -19.89 -19.96
C HIS A 220 -26.29 -19.93 -21.13
N PHE A 221 -25.48 -18.87 -21.26
CA PHE A 221 -24.67 -18.69 -22.47
C PHE A 221 -23.68 -19.84 -22.74
N ASN A 222 -23.14 -20.48 -21.71
CA ASN A 222 -22.25 -21.63 -21.89
C ASN A 222 -22.98 -22.84 -22.49
N ASP A 223 -24.19 -23.13 -22.02
CA ASP A 223 -25.02 -24.21 -22.55
C ASP A 223 -25.56 -23.85 -23.94
N TYR A 224 -25.92 -22.57 -24.15
CA TYR A 224 -26.22 -22.03 -25.48
C TYR A 224 -25.06 -22.30 -26.45
N LEU A 225 -23.83 -21.92 -26.11
CA LEU A 225 -22.66 -22.18 -26.96
C LEU A 225 -22.47 -23.68 -27.24
N ARG A 226 -22.66 -24.52 -26.24
CA ARG A 226 -22.52 -25.98 -26.36
C ARG A 226 -23.53 -26.55 -27.35
N PHE A 227 -24.82 -26.28 -27.13
CA PHE A 227 -25.89 -26.81 -27.97
C PHE A 227 -25.93 -26.15 -29.35
N PHE A 228 -25.64 -24.85 -29.41
CA PHE A 228 -25.53 -24.14 -30.68
C PHE A 228 -24.40 -24.73 -31.51
N ARG A 229 -23.21 -24.99 -30.94
CA ARG A 229 -22.12 -25.66 -31.68
C ARG A 229 -22.54 -27.03 -32.24
N LEU A 230 -23.28 -27.81 -31.47
CA LEU A 230 -23.76 -29.13 -31.90
C LEU A 230 -24.80 -29.05 -33.02
N LEU A 231 -25.66 -28.04 -32.99
CA LEU A 231 -26.83 -27.95 -33.88
C LEU A 231 -26.71 -26.86 -34.96
N ALA A 232 -25.63 -26.08 -34.96
CA ALA A 232 -25.46 -24.90 -35.80
C ALA A 232 -25.63 -25.21 -37.29
N GLU A 233 -25.18 -26.38 -37.75
CA GLU A 233 -25.29 -26.82 -39.14
C GLU A 233 -26.73 -27.10 -39.58
N HIS A 234 -27.58 -27.48 -38.62
CA HIS A 234 -28.96 -27.88 -38.83
C HIS A 234 -29.97 -26.73 -38.70
N PHE A 235 -29.57 -25.64 -38.04
CA PHE A 235 -30.41 -24.45 -37.90
C PHE A 235 -30.53 -23.67 -39.22
N GLU A 236 -31.74 -23.18 -39.49
CA GLU A 236 -32.04 -22.37 -40.67
C GLU A 236 -31.40 -20.98 -40.56
N VAL A 237 -30.70 -20.55 -41.61
CA VAL A 237 -30.03 -19.25 -41.68
C VAL A 237 -30.96 -18.22 -42.34
N ASN A 238 -31.95 -17.75 -41.58
CA ASN A 238 -32.89 -16.69 -42.02
C ASN A 238 -32.67 -15.38 -41.24
N ALA A 239 -33.28 -14.28 -41.70
CA ALA A 239 -33.07 -12.95 -41.10
C ALA A 239 -33.44 -12.89 -39.61
N LYS A 240 -34.49 -13.63 -39.20
CA LYS A 240 -34.95 -13.72 -37.81
C LYS A 240 -33.90 -14.41 -36.93
N ASN A 241 -33.41 -15.59 -37.34
CA ASN A 241 -32.42 -16.36 -36.58
C ASN A 241 -31.07 -15.63 -36.52
N LYS A 242 -30.66 -14.94 -37.60
CA LYS A 242 -29.46 -14.07 -37.58
C LYS A 242 -29.58 -12.96 -36.54
N LEU A 243 -30.75 -12.31 -36.45
CA LEU A 243 -31.01 -11.26 -35.48
C LEU A 243 -30.99 -11.80 -34.04
N LEU A 244 -31.57 -12.98 -33.79
CA LEU A 244 -31.55 -13.63 -32.47
C LEU A 244 -30.12 -13.94 -32.02
N VAL A 245 -29.31 -14.58 -32.86
CA VAL A 245 -27.88 -14.83 -32.59
C VAL A 245 -27.13 -13.53 -32.31
N LYS A 246 -27.36 -12.50 -33.12
CA LYS A 246 -26.72 -11.18 -32.95
C LYS A 246 -27.09 -10.56 -31.60
N ASN A 247 -28.37 -10.53 -31.26
CA ASN A 247 -28.85 -9.98 -29.99
C ASN A 247 -28.32 -10.78 -28.79
N ARG A 248 -28.28 -12.11 -28.89
CA ARG A 248 -27.74 -12.98 -27.84
C ARG A 248 -26.27 -12.72 -27.58
N LEU A 249 -25.47 -12.53 -28.63
CA LEU A 249 -24.06 -12.21 -28.53
C LEU A 249 -23.80 -10.80 -27.98
N LEU A 250 -24.65 -9.82 -28.32
CA LEU A 250 -24.52 -8.44 -27.85
C LEU A 250 -24.96 -8.26 -26.39
N ASN A 251 -25.97 -8.99 -25.94
CA ASN A 251 -26.59 -8.82 -24.62
C ASN A 251 -25.95 -9.66 -23.50
N ASN A 252 -24.89 -10.41 -23.80
CA ASN A 252 -24.32 -11.33 -22.84
C ASN A 252 -23.10 -10.76 -22.12
N ASP A 253 -23.12 -10.84 -20.79
CA ASP A 253 -22.03 -10.39 -19.92
C ASP A 253 -20.76 -11.24 -20.09
N SER A 254 -20.92 -12.53 -20.40
CA SER A 254 -19.83 -13.48 -20.58
C SER A 254 -19.28 -13.41 -22.01
N LYS A 255 -18.48 -12.38 -22.27
CA LYS A 255 -17.86 -12.08 -23.57
C LYS A 255 -17.01 -13.27 -24.09
N PRO A 256 -17.48 -14.04 -25.10
CA PRO A 256 -16.73 -15.18 -25.65
C PRO A 256 -15.46 -14.72 -26.39
N SER A 257 -14.47 -15.61 -26.53
CA SER A 257 -13.32 -15.29 -27.37
C SER A 257 -13.72 -15.17 -28.85
N VAL A 258 -13.02 -14.31 -29.59
CA VAL A 258 -13.23 -14.10 -31.04
C VAL A 258 -13.20 -15.42 -31.82
N SER A 259 -12.26 -16.31 -31.47
CA SER A 259 -12.14 -17.63 -32.10
C SER A 259 -13.40 -18.50 -31.89
N VAL A 260 -14.02 -18.42 -30.73
CA VAL A 260 -15.25 -19.14 -30.41
C VAL A 260 -16.43 -18.54 -31.17
N VAL A 261 -16.53 -17.20 -31.22
CA VAL A 261 -17.60 -16.54 -31.98
C VAL A 261 -17.53 -16.91 -33.46
N HIS A 262 -16.33 -16.82 -34.05
CA HIS A 262 -16.13 -17.16 -35.45
C HIS A 262 -16.42 -18.63 -35.71
N SER A 263 -15.80 -19.56 -34.96
CA SER A 263 -16.01 -21.00 -35.20
C SER A 263 -17.46 -21.44 -35.06
N VAL A 264 -18.21 -20.88 -34.10
CA VAL A 264 -19.59 -21.32 -33.81
C VAL A 264 -20.64 -20.59 -34.65
N PHE A 265 -20.47 -19.28 -34.92
CA PHE A 265 -21.53 -18.45 -35.50
C PHE A 265 -21.24 -17.92 -36.91
N HIS A 266 -20.15 -18.31 -37.58
CA HIS A 266 -19.81 -17.80 -38.92
C HIS A 266 -20.95 -17.94 -39.95
N ARG A 267 -21.80 -18.97 -39.85
CA ARG A 267 -22.95 -19.16 -40.75
C ARG A 267 -24.03 -18.07 -40.56
N PHE A 268 -24.14 -17.50 -39.37
CA PHE A 268 -25.20 -16.56 -38.98
C PHE A 268 -24.75 -15.10 -39.01
N LEU A 269 -23.44 -14.83 -39.05
CA LEU A 269 -22.87 -13.48 -38.99
C LEU A 269 -22.23 -13.11 -40.33
N SER A 270 -22.51 -11.91 -40.84
CA SER A 270 -21.70 -11.35 -41.94
C SER A 270 -20.30 -10.97 -41.44
N GLY A 271 -19.35 -10.71 -42.35
CA GLY A 271 -18.01 -10.23 -41.97
C GLY A 271 -18.04 -8.95 -41.13
N LEU A 272 -18.96 -8.03 -41.45
CA LEU A 272 -19.17 -6.79 -40.69
C LEU A 272 -19.89 -7.03 -39.36
N ASP A 273 -20.88 -7.92 -39.30
CA ASP A 273 -21.55 -8.30 -38.04
C ASP A 273 -20.57 -8.95 -37.08
N LEU A 274 -19.72 -9.84 -37.60
CA LEU A 274 -18.67 -10.48 -36.83
C LEU A 274 -17.71 -9.43 -36.27
N LYS A 275 -17.25 -8.47 -37.10
CA LYS A 275 -16.39 -7.38 -36.63
C LYS A 275 -17.08 -6.50 -35.59
N SER A 276 -18.35 -6.17 -35.78
CA SER A 276 -19.16 -5.40 -34.82
C SER A 276 -19.30 -6.11 -33.47
N ILE A 277 -19.59 -7.42 -33.48
CA ILE A 277 -19.69 -8.24 -32.28
C ILE A 277 -18.31 -8.44 -31.63
N ILE A 278 -17.27 -8.68 -32.43
CA ILE A 278 -15.88 -8.73 -31.94
C ILE A 278 -15.54 -7.42 -31.23
N LEU A 279 -15.82 -6.28 -31.84
CA LEU A 279 -15.53 -4.95 -31.28
C LEU A 279 -16.37 -4.61 -30.05
N SER A 280 -17.57 -5.16 -29.88
CA SER A 280 -18.35 -4.98 -28.65
C SER A 280 -17.85 -5.87 -27.51
N VAL A 281 -17.22 -7.00 -27.83
CA VAL A 281 -16.78 -8.05 -26.90
C VAL A 281 -15.31 -7.92 -26.50
N ILE A 282 -14.44 -7.38 -27.35
CA ILE A 282 -13.01 -7.26 -27.02
C ILE A 282 -12.68 -6.01 -26.18
N SER A 283 -11.59 -6.09 -25.41
CA SER A 283 -11.03 -4.94 -24.70
C SER A 283 -10.65 -3.83 -25.68
N VAL A 284 -10.65 -2.57 -25.20
CA VAL A 284 -10.29 -1.37 -25.98
C VAL A 284 -8.97 -1.55 -26.75
N ASP A 285 -7.96 -2.16 -26.12
CA ASP A 285 -6.64 -2.43 -26.73
C ASP A 285 -6.73 -3.37 -27.92
N SER A 286 -7.52 -4.43 -27.79
CA SER A 286 -7.74 -5.39 -28.87
C SER A 286 -8.51 -4.74 -30.02
N LYS A 287 -9.35 -3.72 -29.74
CA LYS A 287 -9.98 -2.91 -30.80
C LYS A 287 -8.93 -2.14 -31.58
N PHE A 288 -7.95 -1.53 -30.91
CA PHE A 288 -6.85 -0.85 -31.61
C PHE A 288 -6.04 -1.80 -32.46
N ARG A 289 -5.69 -3.00 -31.95
CA ARG A 289 -4.99 -4.02 -32.75
C ARG A 289 -5.80 -4.44 -33.97
N LEU A 290 -7.10 -4.64 -33.83
CA LEU A 290 -7.97 -4.99 -34.95
C LEU A 290 -7.94 -3.90 -36.04
N VAL A 291 -7.98 -2.62 -35.67
CA VAL A 291 -7.86 -1.50 -36.62
C VAL A 291 -6.48 -1.48 -37.27
N ASP A 292 -5.44 -1.75 -36.48
CA ASP A 292 -4.06 -1.82 -36.94
C ASP A 292 -3.81 -3.00 -37.90
N GLU A 293 -4.59 -4.08 -37.80
CA GLU A 293 -4.55 -5.23 -38.71
C GLU A 293 -5.52 -5.10 -39.91
N THR A 294 -6.48 -4.17 -39.86
CA THR A 294 -7.48 -3.99 -40.91
C THR A 294 -6.86 -3.38 -42.17
N ASN A 295 -7.29 -3.87 -43.34
CA ASN A 295 -6.85 -3.40 -44.66
C ASN A 295 -7.18 -1.90 -44.86
N GLU A 296 -6.24 -1.15 -45.42
CA GLU A 296 -6.36 0.29 -45.73
C GLU A 296 -7.63 0.65 -46.52
N ALA A 297 -8.04 -0.20 -47.48
CA ALA A 297 -9.25 0.06 -48.27
C ALA A 297 -10.52 0.05 -47.42
N GLU A 298 -10.57 -0.81 -46.40
CA GLU A 298 -11.73 -0.94 -45.51
C GLU A 298 -11.75 0.19 -44.46
N LEU A 299 -10.58 0.60 -43.97
CA LEU A 299 -10.42 1.70 -43.02
C LEU A 299 -10.99 3.03 -43.55
N GLN A 300 -11.00 3.24 -44.87
CA GLN A 300 -11.48 4.49 -45.48
C GLN A 300 -13.01 4.55 -45.62
N THR A 301 -13.71 3.44 -45.40
CA THR A 301 -15.16 3.38 -45.62
C THR A 301 -15.92 4.12 -44.50
N LEU A 302 -17.02 4.79 -44.88
CA LEU A 302 -17.92 5.43 -43.91
C LEU A 302 -18.53 4.40 -42.94
N GLU A 303 -18.82 3.19 -43.45
CA GLU A 303 -19.34 2.07 -42.66
C GLU A 303 -18.39 1.65 -41.54
N PHE A 304 -17.09 1.56 -41.84
CA PHE A 304 -16.08 1.31 -40.82
C PHE A 304 -16.00 2.46 -39.81
N GLY A 305 -16.13 3.71 -40.27
CA GLY A 305 -16.25 4.89 -39.42
C GLY A 305 -17.39 4.78 -38.39
N GLU A 306 -18.60 4.43 -38.84
CA GLU A 306 -19.77 4.23 -37.95
C GLU A 306 -19.56 3.10 -36.95
N LEU A 307 -18.96 2.00 -37.40
CA LEU A 307 -18.61 0.87 -36.57
C LEU A 307 -17.61 1.25 -35.47
N MET A 308 -16.65 2.13 -35.76
CA MET A 308 -15.68 2.63 -34.77
C MET A 308 -16.31 3.61 -33.78
N ILE A 309 -17.20 4.49 -34.25
CA ILE A 309 -17.99 5.38 -33.38
C ILE A 309 -18.79 4.57 -32.36
N GLY A 310 -19.48 3.53 -32.83
CA GLY A 310 -20.23 2.61 -31.96
C GLY A 310 -19.34 1.79 -31.02
N ALA A 311 -18.22 1.26 -31.54
CA ALA A 311 -17.32 0.39 -30.78
C ALA A 311 -16.63 1.08 -29.61
N PHE A 312 -16.32 2.38 -29.73
CA PHE A 312 -15.69 3.14 -28.66
C PHE A 312 -16.71 3.87 -27.76
N SER A 313 -18.00 3.67 -28.01
CA SER A 313 -19.12 4.27 -27.25
C SER A 313 -18.90 5.76 -26.98
N ILE A 314 -18.48 6.48 -28.03
CA ILE A 314 -18.17 7.91 -27.97
C ILE A 314 -19.46 8.74 -27.72
N SER A 315 -20.64 8.11 -27.84
CA SER A 315 -21.98 8.69 -27.72
C SER A 315 -22.67 8.58 -26.34
N GLY A 316 -22.01 8.03 -25.31
CA GLY A 316 -22.64 7.81 -23.98
C GLY A 316 -22.39 8.95 -22.98
N SER A 317 -23.47 9.50 -22.39
CA SER A 317 -23.49 10.57 -21.37
C SER A 317 -22.78 10.27 -20.03
N GLY A 318 -22.08 9.14 -19.90
CA GLY A 318 -21.45 8.67 -18.66
C GLY A 318 -19.97 8.25 -18.77
N GLY A 319 -19.27 8.55 -19.86
CA GLY A 319 -17.96 7.95 -20.15
C GLY A 319 -16.82 8.89 -20.57
N GLY A 320 -16.79 10.15 -20.11
CA GLY A 320 -15.89 11.19 -20.63
C GLY A 320 -14.39 10.84 -20.72
N ILE A 321 -13.87 10.03 -19.80
CA ILE A 321 -12.43 9.73 -19.73
C ILE A 321 -12.04 8.48 -20.54
N LYS A 322 -12.88 7.43 -20.57
CA LYS A 322 -12.58 6.20 -21.36
C LYS A 322 -12.73 6.44 -22.87
N ALA A 323 -13.58 7.38 -23.26
CA ALA A 323 -13.75 7.75 -24.66
C ALA A 323 -12.56 8.59 -25.20
N LEU A 324 -11.76 9.25 -24.35
CA LEU A 324 -10.53 9.92 -24.80
C LEU A 324 -9.48 8.93 -25.34
N GLU A 325 -9.45 7.70 -24.81
CA GLU A 325 -8.54 6.67 -25.33
C GLU A 325 -8.83 6.37 -26.82
N SER A 326 -10.06 6.59 -27.31
CA SER A 326 -10.41 6.42 -28.72
C SER A 326 -9.63 7.36 -29.67
N LEU A 327 -9.07 8.47 -29.17
CA LEU A 327 -8.24 9.35 -29.98
C LEU A 327 -6.95 8.66 -30.45
N VAL A 328 -6.53 7.57 -29.82
CA VAL A 328 -5.42 6.71 -30.31
C VAL A 328 -5.67 6.22 -31.75
N LEU A 329 -6.93 6.11 -32.19
CA LEU A 329 -7.26 5.77 -33.58
C LEU A 329 -6.60 6.72 -34.58
N ILE A 330 -6.55 8.01 -34.28
CA ILE A 330 -5.97 9.01 -35.19
C ILE A 330 -4.50 8.71 -35.45
N ASP A 331 -3.75 8.29 -34.43
CA ASP A 331 -2.36 7.90 -34.58
C ASP A 331 -2.20 6.63 -35.43
N ILE A 332 -3.12 5.65 -35.32
CA ILE A 332 -3.10 4.45 -36.17
C ILE A 332 -3.29 4.83 -37.65
N TYR A 333 -4.27 5.67 -37.96
CA TYR A 333 -4.48 6.17 -39.32
C TYR A 333 -3.29 7.01 -39.83
N ARG A 334 -2.71 7.84 -38.96
CA ARG A 334 -1.51 8.63 -39.25
C ARG A 334 -0.32 7.74 -39.60
N GLN A 335 -0.05 6.70 -38.80
CA GLN A 335 1.04 5.75 -39.03
C GLN A 335 0.87 4.98 -40.35
N LYS A 336 -0.38 4.60 -40.66
CA LYS A 336 -0.72 3.94 -41.93
C LYS A 336 -0.77 4.89 -43.14
N SER A 337 -0.67 6.20 -42.94
CA SER A 337 -0.84 7.20 -44.00
C SER A 337 -2.20 7.09 -44.74
N VAL A 338 -3.25 6.69 -44.02
CA VAL A 338 -4.61 6.50 -44.55
C VAL A 338 -5.51 7.65 -44.08
N PRO A 339 -6.35 8.25 -44.95
CA PRO A 339 -7.29 9.28 -44.52
C PRO A 339 -8.35 8.71 -43.57
N LEU A 340 -8.62 9.40 -42.46
CA LEU A 340 -9.74 9.03 -41.58
C LEU A 340 -11.08 9.25 -42.31
N PRO A 341 -12.05 8.34 -42.16
CA PRO A 341 -13.44 8.57 -42.58
C PRO A 341 -13.97 9.88 -42.02
N LEU A 342 -14.67 10.65 -42.84
CA LEU A 342 -15.12 12.00 -42.49
C LEU A 342 -16.06 11.99 -41.27
N ASN A 343 -16.96 11.00 -41.18
CA ASN A 343 -17.85 10.81 -40.03
C ASN A 343 -17.08 10.57 -38.73
N LEU A 344 -16.09 9.66 -38.76
CA LEU A 344 -15.24 9.38 -37.60
C LEU A 344 -14.42 10.60 -37.19
N TYR A 345 -13.80 11.30 -38.15
CA TYR A 345 -13.02 12.51 -37.87
C TYR A 345 -13.89 13.61 -37.24
N SER A 346 -15.08 13.86 -37.81
CA SER A 346 -16.01 14.88 -37.32
C SER A 346 -16.48 14.55 -35.91
N HIS A 347 -16.77 13.28 -35.64
CA HIS A 347 -17.21 12.82 -34.33
C HIS A 347 -16.11 12.94 -33.27
N LEU A 348 -14.86 12.58 -33.59
CA LEU A 348 -13.71 12.75 -32.68
C LEU A 348 -13.43 14.23 -32.38
N LEU A 349 -13.64 15.11 -33.36
CA LEU A 349 -13.47 16.55 -33.21
C LEU A 349 -14.57 17.17 -32.34
N GLU A 350 -15.83 16.78 -32.56
CA GLU A 350 -16.97 17.18 -31.72
C GLU A 350 -16.78 16.70 -30.27
N PHE A 351 -16.30 15.46 -30.10
CA PHE A 351 -16.01 14.91 -28.79
C PHE A 351 -14.95 15.72 -28.01
N LEU A 352 -13.92 16.21 -28.69
CA LEU A 352 -12.93 17.11 -28.11
C LEU A 352 -13.51 18.47 -27.72
N GLN A 353 -14.55 18.95 -28.40
CA GLN A 353 -15.21 20.22 -28.09
C GLN A 353 -16.15 20.14 -26.89
N ILE A 354 -16.73 18.97 -26.63
CA ILE A 354 -17.67 18.77 -25.52
C ILE A 354 -16.93 18.50 -24.20
N ASN A 355 -15.77 17.82 -24.26
CA ASN A 355 -15.04 17.37 -23.07
C ASN A 355 -13.89 18.30 -22.70
N ASN A 356 -14.19 19.36 -21.94
CA ASN A 356 -13.15 20.13 -21.23
C ASN A 356 -12.93 19.49 -19.85
N PHE A 357 -12.02 18.53 -19.74
CA PHE A 357 -11.70 17.89 -18.45
C PHE A 357 -10.90 18.83 -17.53
N ASP A 358 -11.14 18.73 -16.22
CA ASP A 358 -10.40 19.49 -15.20
C ASP A 358 -9.05 18.80 -14.91
N LEU A 359 -8.09 19.55 -14.34
CA LEU A 359 -6.82 18.98 -13.89
C LEU A 359 -6.98 18.03 -12.69
N ASP A 360 -8.13 18.08 -12.02
CA ASP A 360 -8.49 17.16 -10.95
C ASP A 360 -8.97 15.79 -11.48
N ASP A 361 -9.25 15.67 -12.78
CA ASP A 361 -9.68 14.43 -13.39
C ASP A 361 -8.51 13.43 -13.54
N LYS A 362 -8.79 12.14 -13.29
CA LYS A 362 -7.82 11.07 -13.53
C LYS A 362 -7.94 10.57 -14.96
N LEU A 363 -6.99 10.93 -15.82
CA LEU A 363 -6.93 10.40 -17.18
C LEU A 363 -6.48 8.93 -17.16
N THR A 364 -7.41 8.00 -17.41
CA THR A 364 -7.16 6.55 -17.36
C THR A 364 -6.81 5.98 -18.73
N ILE A 365 -5.69 6.45 -19.30
CA ILE A 365 -5.13 5.90 -20.55
C ILE A 365 -4.03 4.91 -20.21
N LYS A 366 -4.06 3.72 -20.81
CA LYS A 366 -3.04 2.70 -20.57
C LYS A 366 -1.67 3.19 -20.98
N GLN A 367 -0.66 2.90 -20.16
CA GLN A 367 0.69 3.46 -20.29
C GLN A 367 1.26 3.39 -21.72
N TYR A 368 1.12 2.24 -22.40
CA TYR A 368 1.65 2.06 -23.75
C TYR A 368 0.86 2.80 -24.85
N ASN A 369 -0.34 3.31 -24.55
CA ASN A 369 -1.15 4.12 -25.47
C ASN A 369 -0.96 5.63 -25.26
N GLN A 370 -0.32 6.05 -24.17
CA GLN A 370 -0.23 7.47 -23.79
C GLN A 370 0.51 8.33 -24.84
N GLN A 371 1.64 7.86 -25.35
CA GLN A 371 2.37 8.59 -26.39
C GLN A 371 1.56 8.71 -27.68
N ARG A 372 0.89 7.63 -28.11
CA ARG A 372 0.01 7.63 -29.30
C ARG A 372 -1.12 8.62 -29.14
N PHE A 373 -1.77 8.63 -27.97
CA PHE A 373 -2.82 9.58 -27.63
C PHE A 373 -2.34 11.05 -27.71
N ILE A 374 -1.17 11.36 -27.15
CA ILE A 374 -0.59 12.71 -27.25
C ILE A 374 -0.28 13.08 -28.71
N GLN A 375 0.28 12.15 -29.48
CA GLN A 375 0.56 12.36 -30.91
C GLN A 375 -0.71 12.60 -31.72
N SER A 376 -1.83 11.94 -31.38
CA SER A 376 -3.13 12.22 -31.96
C SER A 376 -3.57 13.66 -31.70
N LEU A 377 -3.45 14.16 -30.45
CA LEU A 377 -3.81 15.53 -30.11
C LEU A 377 -2.94 16.56 -30.84
N VAL A 378 -1.62 16.31 -30.93
CA VAL A 378 -0.70 17.14 -31.71
C VAL A 378 -1.12 17.19 -33.18
N TYR A 379 -1.43 16.05 -33.78
CA TYR A 379 -1.87 15.96 -35.18
C TYR A 379 -3.16 16.75 -35.42
N ILE A 380 -4.17 16.59 -34.56
CA ILE A 380 -5.42 17.35 -34.71
C ILE A 380 -5.17 18.85 -34.54
N TYR A 381 -4.34 19.25 -33.56
CA TYR A 381 -4.02 20.66 -33.36
C TYR A 381 -3.31 21.27 -34.57
N GLN A 382 -2.33 20.57 -35.15
CA GLN A 382 -1.63 21.01 -36.36
C GLN A 382 -2.57 21.20 -37.56
N ARG A 383 -3.70 20.49 -37.59
CA ARG A 383 -4.68 20.56 -38.68
C ARG A 383 -5.78 21.61 -38.45
N GLU A 384 -6.25 21.73 -37.21
CA GLU A 384 -7.41 22.56 -36.87
C GLU A 384 -7.04 23.92 -36.25
N GLU A 385 -5.83 24.02 -35.67
CA GLU A 385 -5.28 25.20 -34.97
C GLU A 385 -6.20 25.79 -33.87
N LYS A 386 -7.17 25.00 -33.37
CA LYS A 386 -8.13 25.42 -32.35
C LYS A 386 -7.46 25.51 -30.97
N PRO A 387 -7.53 26.67 -30.26
CA PRO A 387 -6.91 26.84 -28.94
C PRO A 387 -7.39 25.83 -27.88
N MET A 388 -8.63 25.35 -28.00
CA MET A 388 -9.16 24.33 -27.10
C MET A 388 -8.37 23.01 -27.17
N ILE A 389 -7.96 22.60 -28.37
CA ILE A 389 -7.23 21.34 -28.58
C ILE A 389 -5.83 21.45 -27.96
N LEU A 390 -5.18 22.61 -28.11
CA LEU A 390 -3.90 22.88 -27.48
C LEU A 390 -4.01 22.86 -25.94
N ARG A 391 -5.07 23.44 -25.38
CA ARG A 391 -5.34 23.35 -23.92
C ARG A 391 -5.54 21.90 -23.47
N THR A 392 -6.29 21.11 -24.24
CA THR A 392 -6.48 19.67 -24.00
C THR A 392 -5.14 18.93 -24.03
N LEU A 393 -4.29 19.19 -25.03
CA LEU A 393 -2.94 18.64 -25.14
C LEU A 393 -2.10 18.95 -23.90
N PHE A 394 -2.06 20.21 -23.46
CA PHE A 394 -1.29 20.61 -22.28
C PHE A 394 -1.82 19.95 -21.00
N LYS A 395 -3.14 19.92 -20.80
CA LYS A 395 -3.75 19.22 -19.66
C LYS A 395 -3.43 17.73 -19.68
N SER A 396 -3.53 17.08 -20.84
CA SER A 396 -3.20 15.67 -21.00
C SER A 396 -1.74 15.37 -20.65
N LEU A 397 -0.79 16.20 -21.08
CA LEU A 397 0.62 16.06 -20.71
C LEU A 397 0.83 16.20 -19.19
N CYS A 398 0.04 17.06 -18.53
CA CYS A 398 0.07 17.19 -17.07
C CYS A 398 -0.50 15.95 -16.35
N LEU A 399 -1.54 15.33 -16.91
CA LEU A 399 -2.26 14.21 -16.28
C LEU A 399 -1.60 12.84 -16.49
N LEU A 400 -0.77 12.68 -17.52
CA LEU A 400 -0.13 11.40 -17.87
C LEU A 400 1.28 11.30 -17.27
N GLU A 401 1.36 10.97 -15.99
CA GLU A 401 2.60 10.95 -15.21
C GLU A 401 3.66 9.93 -15.68
N SER A 402 3.27 8.92 -16.48
CA SER A 402 4.19 7.89 -16.99
C SER A 402 4.82 8.23 -18.34
N LEU A 403 4.57 9.42 -18.88
CA LEU A 403 5.25 9.89 -20.09
C LEU A 403 6.73 10.17 -19.82
N ASP A 404 7.56 9.80 -20.77
CA ASP A 404 8.99 10.10 -20.74
C ASP A 404 9.25 11.62 -20.82
N SER A 405 10.20 12.12 -20.05
CA SER A 405 10.50 13.56 -19.99
C SER A 405 10.94 14.10 -21.35
N SER A 406 11.80 13.38 -22.08
CA SER A 406 12.26 13.80 -23.42
C SER A 406 11.11 13.87 -24.41
N PHE A 407 10.13 12.97 -24.29
CA PHE A 407 8.91 13.02 -25.09
C PHE A 407 8.08 14.26 -24.77
N ILE A 408 7.85 14.57 -23.48
CA ILE A 408 7.13 15.78 -23.06
C ILE A 408 7.80 17.04 -23.64
N HIS A 409 9.13 17.16 -23.52
CA HIS A 409 9.87 18.29 -24.11
C HIS A 409 9.71 18.36 -25.63
N SER A 410 9.82 17.21 -26.32
CA SER A 410 9.69 17.17 -27.79
C SER A 410 8.32 17.67 -28.27
N VAL A 411 7.27 17.40 -27.49
CA VAL A 411 5.90 17.82 -27.79
C VAL A 411 5.68 19.30 -27.44
N LEU A 412 6.20 19.78 -26.32
CA LEU A 412 5.98 21.16 -25.86
C LEU A 412 6.90 22.18 -26.51
N SER A 413 8.11 21.80 -26.92
CA SER A 413 9.11 22.74 -27.46
C SER A 413 8.61 23.53 -28.68
N PRO A 414 7.88 22.93 -29.65
CA PRO A 414 7.28 23.69 -30.76
C PRO A 414 6.21 24.70 -30.31
N TYR A 415 5.57 24.47 -29.17
CA TYR A 415 4.45 25.27 -28.62
C TYR A 415 4.87 26.05 -27.37
N LYS A 416 6.15 26.41 -27.27
CA LYS A 416 6.74 27.04 -26.09
C LYS A 416 6.04 28.37 -25.76
N GLN A 417 5.75 29.19 -26.77
CA GLN A 417 5.14 30.51 -26.56
C GLN A 417 3.71 30.40 -26.02
N GLU A 418 2.92 29.48 -26.57
CA GLU A 418 1.55 29.22 -26.15
C GLU A 418 1.48 28.61 -24.75
N PHE A 419 2.40 27.68 -24.45
CA PHE A 419 2.54 27.13 -23.10
C PHE A 419 2.87 28.22 -22.08
N GLN A 420 3.81 29.10 -22.42
CA GLN A 420 4.19 30.25 -21.61
C GLN A 420 3.03 31.23 -21.38
N GLN A 421 2.28 31.56 -22.43
CA GLN A 421 1.09 32.42 -22.32
C GLN A 421 -0.01 31.78 -21.47
N MET A 422 -0.16 30.46 -21.52
CA MET A 422 -1.09 29.74 -20.65
C MET A 422 -0.69 29.85 -19.17
N ILE A 423 0.60 29.74 -18.85
CA ILE A 423 1.11 29.92 -17.47
C ILE A 423 0.84 31.35 -16.98
N LEU A 424 1.09 32.37 -17.82
CA LEU A 424 0.83 33.77 -17.49
C LEU A 424 -0.66 34.06 -17.25
N SER A 425 -1.52 33.54 -18.12
CA SER A 425 -2.96 33.86 -18.13
C SER A 425 -3.79 33.06 -17.11
N ASN A 426 -3.24 32.00 -16.53
CA ASN A 426 -4.01 31.08 -15.69
C ASN A 426 -3.33 30.72 -14.35
N ARG A 427 -3.32 31.70 -13.43
CA ARG A 427 -2.86 31.55 -12.04
C ARG A 427 -3.47 30.34 -11.32
N ARG A 428 -4.76 30.05 -11.56
CA ARG A 428 -5.45 28.90 -10.95
C ARG A 428 -4.88 27.56 -11.42
N MET A 429 -4.56 27.46 -12.72
CA MET A 429 -3.91 26.26 -13.26
C MET A 429 -2.51 26.05 -12.66
N VAL A 430 -1.69 27.09 -12.56
CA VAL A 430 -0.36 26.98 -11.92
C VAL A 430 -0.50 26.49 -10.48
N SER A 431 -1.48 27.03 -9.75
CA SER A 431 -1.84 26.57 -8.41
C SER A 431 -2.19 25.07 -8.42
N GLN A 432 -3.13 24.62 -9.25
CA GLN A 432 -3.49 23.19 -9.35
C GLN A 432 -2.29 22.29 -9.71
N LEU A 433 -1.41 22.73 -10.60
CA LEU A 433 -0.19 22.00 -10.97
C LEU A 433 0.79 21.89 -9.81
N LEU A 434 0.94 22.95 -9.00
CA LEU A 434 1.79 22.92 -7.81
C LEU A 434 1.27 21.92 -6.77
N ASP A 435 -0.06 21.82 -6.60
CA ASP A 435 -0.69 20.93 -5.62
C ASP A 435 -0.61 19.46 -6.01
N SER A 436 -0.90 19.17 -7.28
CA SER A 436 -1.15 17.79 -7.72
C SER A 436 -0.11 17.24 -8.72
N ARG A 437 0.66 18.12 -9.38
CA ARG A 437 1.52 17.75 -10.54
C ARG A 437 2.88 18.47 -10.55
N THR A 438 3.50 18.71 -9.40
CA THR A 438 4.79 19.43 -9.31
C THR A 438 5.90 18.75 -10.14
N ALA A 439 5.86 17.42 -10.30
CA ALA A 439 6.82 16.68 -11.13
C ALA A 439 6.79 17.08 -12.60
N PHE A 440 5.60 17.37 -13.14
CA PHE A 440 5.47 17.89 -14.51
C PHE A 440 6.13 19.27 -14.63
N LEU A 441 5.90 20.16 -13.65
CA LEU A 441 6.52 21.49 -13.63
C LEU A 441 8.05 21.43 -13.56
N ILE A 442 8.61 20.45 -12.84
CA ILE A 442 10.06 20.21 -12.79
C ILE A 442 10.58 19.85 -14.18
N ILE A 443 9.91 18.91 -14.87
CA ILE A 443 10.27 18.49 -16.23
C ILE A 443 10.29 19.72 -17.16
N VAL A 444 9.22 20.52 -17.17
CA VAL A 444 9.07 21.62 -18.13
C VAL A 444 9.66 22.97 -17.66
N SER A 445 10.50 22.95 -16.62
CA SER A 445 11.01 24.16 -15.97
C SER A 445 11.87 25.04 -16.88
N ASP A 446 12.63 24.45 -17.80
CA ASP A 446 13.43 25.14 -18.84
C ASP A 446 12.56 25.86 -19.90
N LEU A 447 11.32 25.41 -20.08
CA LEU A 447 10.33 26.07 -20.93
C LEU A 447 9.71 27.30 -20.25
N ILE A 448 9.80 27.39 -18.92
CA ILE A 448 9.36 28.54 -18.10
C ILE A 448 10.51 29.55 -18.00
N GLY A 449 10.77 30.28 -19.08
CA GLY A 449 11.93 31.16 -19.21
C GLY A 449 11.66 32.66 -19.07
N GLY A 450 10.40 33.10 -19.10
CA GLY A 450 10.07 34.53 -18.96
C GLY A 450 10.12 34.97 -17.49
N HIS A 451 10.73 36.13 -17.21
CA HIS A 451 10.79 36.69 -15.85
C HIS A 451 9.41 36.73 -15.17
N ASP A 452 8.38 37.22 -15.86
CA ASP A 452 7.00 37.28 -15.34
C ASP A 452 6.43 35.89 -15.01
N GLN A 453 6.78 34.85 -15.78
CA GLN A 453 6.30 33.48 -15.56
C GLN A 453 6.94 32.89 -14.32
N ILE A 454 8.25 33.07 -14.19
CA ILE A 454 9.03 32.62 -13.05
C ILE A 454 8.51 33.31 -11.79
N ASP A 455 8.27 34.62 -11.83
CA ASP A 455 7.74 35.38 -10.71
C ASP A 455 6.35 34.91 -10.31
N ILE A 456 5.45 34.59 -11.25
CA ILE A 456 4.14 33.99 -10.93
C ILE A 456 4.29 32.62 -10.25
N VAL A 457 5.16 31.75 -10.77
CA VAL A 457 5.36 30.40 -10.18
C VAL A 457 5.94 30.54 -8.77
N LEU A 458 6.94 31.40 -8.57
CA LEU A 458 7.55 31.67 -7.27
C LEU A 458 6.56 32.32 -6.29
N GLU A 459 5.76 33.29 -6.74
CA GLU A 459 4.68 33.91 -5.95
C GLU A 459 3.68 32.85 -5.47
N MET A 460 3.27 31.94 -6.36
CA MET A 460 2.36 30.85 -6.01
C MET A 460 2.95 29.84 -5.04
N ILE A 461 4.25 29.53 -5.17
CA ILE A 461 4.98 28.69 -4.22
C ILE A 461 5.02 29.36 -2.83
N LYS A 462 5.29 30.67 -2.76
CA LYS A 462 5.30 31.44 -1.50
C LYS A 462 3.94 31.44 -0.78
N GLN A 463 2.84 31.41 -1.53
CA GLN A 463 1.48 31.42 -0.97
C GLN A 463 1.07 30.07 -0.35
N ARG A 464 1.88 29.02 -0.48
CA ARG A 464 1.56 27.69 0.08
C ARG A 464 1.86 27.61 1.56
N GLU A 465 0.88 27.09 2.31
CA GLU A 465 1.02 26.81 3.75
C GLU A 465 2.04 25.70 4.03
N SER A 466 2.23 24.77 3.09
CA SER A 466 3.20 23.68 3.24
C SER A 466 4.05 23.52 1.99
N TRP A 467 5.37 23.49 2.19
CA TRP A 467 6.34 23.23 1.13
C TRP A 467 6.72 21.76 1.14
N ASN A 468 6.47 21.06 0.05
CA ASN A 468 7.00 19.71 -0.10
C ASN A 468 8.36 19.72 -0.83
N PHE A 469 9.04 18.59 -0.82
CA PHE A 469 10.33 18.43 -1.49
C PHE A 469 10.31 18.78 -2.98
N LYS A 470 9.25 18.40 -3.70
CA LYS A 470 9.12 18.68 -5.13
C LYS A 470 8.98 20.19 -5.40
N MET A 471 8.45 20.97 -4.44
CA MET A 471 8.40 22.43 -4.56
C MET A 471 9.79 23.05 -4.43
N ILE A 472 10.63 22.55 -3.52
CA ILE A 472 12.03 22.97 -3.43
C ILE A 472 12.75 22.62 -4.74
N GLU A 473 12.61 21.37 -5.18
CA GLU A 473 13.16 20.88 -6.44
C GLU A 473 12.77 21.77 -7.64
N LEU A 474 11.48 22.06 -7.79
CA LEU A 474 10.98 22.99 -8.80
C LEU A 474 11.62 24.37 -8.67
N THR A 475 11.68 24.92 -7.46
CA THR A 475 12.27 26.25 -7.20
C THR A 475 13.73 26.29 -7.66
N LEU A 476 14.49 25.21 -7.46
CA LEU A 476 15.89 25.11 -7.88
C LEU A 476 16.06 24.85 -9.38
N CYS A 477 15.08 24.24 -10.03
CA CYS A 477 15.03 24.03 -11.48
C CYS A 477 14.71 25.33 -12.25
N LEU A 478 14.02 26.29 -11.63
CA LEU A 478 13.63 27.52 -12.32
C LEU A 478 14.84 28.43 -12.58
N PRO A 479 14.97 29.01 -13.80
CA PRO A 479 16.06 29.93 -14.16
C PRO A 479 15.86 31.31 -13.51
N SER A 480 15.85 31.36 -12.18
CA SER A 480 15.58 32.54 -11.36
C SER A 480 16.86 33.30 -10.98
N SER A 481 16.74 34.61 -10.71
CA SER A 481 17.84 35.39 -10.13
C SER A 481 18.11 34.96 -8.68
N LYS A 482 19.31 35.26 -8.18
CA LYS A 482 19.67 34.98 -6.78
C LYS A 482 18.69 35.65 -5.81
N GLU A 483 18.28 36.87 -6.09
CA GLU A 483 17.36 37.65 -5.26
C GLU A 483 15.96 37.01 -5.21
N SER A 484 15.41 36.62 -6.36
CA SER A 484 14.09 35.97 -6.42
C SER A 484 14.11 34.60 -5.75
N LEU A 485 15.18 33.82 -5.95
CA LEU A 485 15.37 32.52 -5.30
C LEU A 485 15.43 32.68 -3.77
N LEU A 486 16.30 33.54 -3.27
CA LEU A 486 16.44 33.79 -1.83
C LEU A 486 15.14 34.31 -1.21
N GLY A 487 14.48 35.27 -1.85
CA GLY A 487 13.19 35.80 -1.38
C GLY A 487 12.06 34.77 -1.39
N THR A 488 12.21 33.66 -2.12
CA THR A 488 11.27 32.53 -2.08
C THR A 488 11.66 31.54 -0.98
N LEU A 489 12.95 31.22 -0.87
CA LEU A 489 13.47 30.32 0.15
C LEU A 489 13.26 30.84 1.58
N THR A 490 13.18 32.16 1.81
CA THR A 490 12.86 32.75 3.12
C THR A 490 11.49 32.33 3.69
N HIS A 491 10.59 31.83 2.84
CA HIS A 491 9.29 31.30 3.27
C HIS A 491 9.34 29.80 3.65
N LEU A 492 10.49 29.15 3.47
CA LEU A 492 10.66 27.74 3.84
C LEU A 492 10.60 27.56 5.36
N ASP A 493 9.64 26.78 5.84
CA ASP A 493 9.53 26.46 7.27
C ASP A 493 10.71 25.57 7.73
N PRO A 494 11.49 25.98 8.74
CA PRO A 494 12.56 25.16 9.33
C PRO A 494 12.15 23.75 9.75
N TYR A 495 10.88 23.53 10.12
CA TYR A 495 10.37 22.21 10.53
C TYR A 495 10.17 21.26 9.35
N MET A 496 9.97 21.78 8.14
CA MET A 496 9.91 20.94 6.93
C MET A 496 11.25 20.27 6.67
N LEU A 497 12.35 20.89 7.12
CA LEU A 497 13.66 20.27 7.05
C LEU A 497 13.66 18.95 7.83
N ASP A 498 13.15 18.94 9.07
CA ASP A 498 13.12 17.76 9.95
C ASP A 498 12.26 16.59 9.38
N LEU A 499 11.37 16.85 8.41
CA LEU A 499 10.54 15.84 7.74
C LEU A 499 11.24 15.14 6.56
N PHE A 500 12.44 15.60 6.14
CA PHE A 500 13.18 14.97 5.03
C PHE A 500 13.87 13.67 5.46
N ASN A 501 13.10 12.58 5.52
CA ASN A 501 13.65 11.23 5.66
C ASN A 501 14.14 10.62 4.31
N LYS A 502 13.89 11.28 3.17
CA LYS A 502 14.35 10.83 1.85
C LYS A 502 15.74 11.40 1.52
N PRO A 503 16.64 10.60 0.92
CA PRO A 503 17.97 11.07 0.52
C PRO A 503 17.86 12.16 -0.55
N MET A 504 18.46 13.33 -0.30
CA MET A 504 18.44 14.48 -1.21
C MET A 504 19.41 14.33 -2.42
N ASN A 505 19.64 13.11 -2.91
CA ASN A 505 20.66 12.82 -3.91
C ASN A 505 20.46 13.61 -5.22
N TYR A 506 19.21 13.87 -5.59
CA TYR A 506 18.80 14.70 -6.72
C TYR A 506 19.49 16.08 -6.75
N LEU A 507 19.84 16.70 -5.61
CA LEU A 507 20.57 17.99 -5.57
C LEU A 507 21.93 17.93 -6.30
N LEU A 508 22.46 16.72 -6.53
CA LEU A 508 23.68 16.49 -7.31
C LEU A 508 23.45 16.55 -8.81
N ASP A 509 22.21 16.63 -9.28
CA ASP A 509 21.89 16.68 -10.71
C ASP A 509 21.55 18.12 -11.16
N PHE A 510 21.34 19.05 -10.23
CA PHE A 510 21.00 20.45 -10.52
C PHE A 510 22.21 21.31 -10.88
N GLU A 511 21.90 22.44 -11.55
CA GLU A 511 22.85 23.53 -11.77
C GLU A 511 23.47 24.01 -10.46
N ILE A 512 24.79 24.20 -10.51
CA ILE A 512 25.62 24.47 -9.33
C ILE A 512 25.20 25.76 -8.62
N ASN A 513 24.72 26.77 -9.35
CA ASN A 513 24.42 28.10 -8.81
C ASN A 513 23.21 28.08 -7.87
N ASN A 514 22.09 27.50 -8.29
CA ASN A 514 20.86 27.45 -7.50
C ASN A 514 21.02 26.55 -6.26
N VAL A 515 21.72 25.42 -6.41
CA VAL A 515 22.07 24.55 -5.28
C VAL A 515 22.97 25.26 -4.28
N ALA A 516 23.97 26.01 -4.75
CA ALA A 516 24.85 26.77 -3.87
C ALA A 516 24.08 27.83 -3.07
N ILE A 517 23.16 28.57 -3.71
CA ILE A 517 22.31 29.57 -3.05
C ILE A 517 21.38 28.92 -2.03
N PHE A 518 20.76 27.79 -2.37
CA PHE A 518 19.94 27.02 -1.45
C PHE A 518 20.73 26.56 -0.23
N MET A 519 21.91 26.01 -0.44
CA MET A 519 22.78 25.55 0.65
C MET A 519 23.24 26.73 1.52
N GLU A 520 23.61 27.87 0.93
CA GLU A 520 23.93 29.10 1.64
C GLU A 520 22.76 29.53 2.55
N TYR A 521 21.53 29.53 2.04
CA TYR A 521 20.33 29.86 2.81
C TYR A 521 20.11 28.88 3.97
N ILE A 522 20.14 27.58 3.68
CA ILE A 522 19.88 26.50 4.63
C ILE A 522 20.92 26.51 5.77
N PHE A 523 22.20 26.76 5.47
CA PHE A 523 23.24 26.86 6.49
C PHE A 523 23.15 28.11 7.33
N THR A 524 22.86 29.25 6.71
CA THR A 524 22.75 30.53 7.43
C THR A 524 21.56 30.52 8.39
N ASN A 525 20.41 29.98 7.95
CA ASN A 525 19.14 30.14 8.67
C ASN A 525 18.68 28.89 9.42
N HIS A 526 19.11 27.69 9.01
CA HIS A 526 18.55 26.43 9.51
C HIS A 526 19.60 25.39 9.89
N LEU A 527 20.83 25.82 10.23
CA LEU A 527 21.95 24.96 10.61
C LEU A 527 21.56 23.84 11.60
N ALA A 528 20.65 24.11 12.54
CA ALA A 528 20.24 23.15 13.59
C ALA A 528 19.43 21.99 13.07
N SER A 529 18.50 22.27 12.15
CA SER A 529 17.71 21.24 11.49
C SER A 529 18.61 20.41 10.56
N VAL A 530 19.53 21.05 9.83
CA VAL A 530 20.44 20.36 8.89
C VAL A 530 21.33 19.34 9.59
N VAL A 531 21.87 19.67 10.77
CA VAL A 531 22.71 18.73 11.54
C VAL A 531 21.91 17.53 12.05
N ARG A 532 20.62 17.71 12.33
CA ARG A 532 19.73 16.60 12.73
C ARG A 532 19.40 15.67 11.57
N LEU A 533 19.39 16.18 10.35
CA LEU A 533 18.79 15.50 9.19
C LEU A 533 19.59 14.37 8.56
N LYS A 534 20.79 14.07 9.05
CA LYS A 534 21.71 13.12 8.39
C LYS A 534 21.97 13.43 6.91
N LEU A 535 21.55 14.58 6.38
CA LEU A 535 21.76 15.03 5.00
C LEU A 535 23.25 14.92 4.61
N PHE A 536 24.11 15.22 5.58
CA PHE A 536 25.54 15.13 5.47
C PHE A 536 26.11 13.71 5.44
N HIS A 537 25.40 12.76 6.01
CA HIS A 537 25.85 11.38 6.11
C HIS A 537 25.74 10.65 4.77
N THR A 538 24.85 11.08 3.86
CA THR A 538 24.61 10.44 2.56
C THR A 538 25.30 11.16 1.40
N ILE A 539 25.11 12.47 1.25
CA ILE A 539 25.59 13.24 0.06
C ILE A 539 26.32 14.53 0.37
N GLY A 540 26.42 14.88 1.66
CA GLY A 540 26.98 16.17 2.07
C GLY A 540 28.38 16.45 1.53
N TYR A 541 29.21 15.41 1.37
CA TYR A 541 30.55 15.55 0.81
C TYR A 541 30.53 15.98 -0.68
N GLN A 542 29.62 15.43 -1.48
CA GLN A 542 29.47 15.77 -2.90
C GLN A 542 28.90 17.18 -3.06
N LEU A 543 27.96 17.56 -2.18
CA LEU A 543 27.43 18.92 -2.16
C LEU A 543 28.48 19.94 -1.71
N PHE A 544 29.28 19.65 -0.69
CA PHE A 544 30.40 20.52 -0.28
C PHE A 544 31.45 20.65 -1.38
N ASP A 545 31.80 19.56 -2.06
CA ASP A 545 32.75 19.60 -3.17
C ASP A 545 32.22 20.46 -4.33
N LYS A 546 30.92 20.34 -4.66
CA LYS A 546 30.25 21.23 -5.63
C LYS A 546 30.27 22.70 -5.20
N ILE A 547 29.93 23.01 -3.94
CA ILE A 547 29.94 24.38 -3.41
C ILE A 547 31.36 24.96 -3.41
N TYR A 548 32.36 24.17 -2.99
CA TYR A 548 33.75 24.59 -2.97
C TYR A 548 34.25 24.95 -4.37
N LYS A 549 33.97 24.10 -5.36
CA LYS A 549 34.34 24.34 -6.76
C LYS A 549 33.67 25.58 -7.34
N HIS A 550 32.44 25.89 -6.91
CA HIS A 550 31.71 27.08 -7.33
C HIS A 550 32.23 28.36 -6.66
N ASN A 551 32.27 28.37 -5.33
CA ASN A 551 32.71 29.50 -4.54
C ASN A 551 33.31 29.03 -3.20
N PRO A 552 34.65 28.95 -3.10
CA PRO A 552 35.33 28.50 -1.88
C PRO A 552 34.99 29.34 -0.64
N SER A 553 34.72 30.65 -0.83
CA SER A 553 34.43 31.59 0.26
C SER A 553 33.12 31.26 0.98
N CYS A 554 32.16 30.63 0.29
CA CYS A 554 30.90 30.18 0.90
C CYS A 554 31.16 29.16 2.01
N ILE A 555 32.13 28.25 1.82
CA ILE A 555 32.49 27.28 2.85
C ILE A 555 33.04 27.98 4.08
N THR A 556 33.92 28.96 3.89
CA THR A 556 34.46 29.75 4.99
C THR A 556 33.36 30.49 5.75
N ASN A 557 32.39 31.09 5.05
CA ASN A 557 31.26 31.80 5.67
C ASN A 557 30.32 30.85 6.44
N ILE A 558 30.00 29.68 5.88
CA ILE A 558 29.23 28.62 6.56
C ILE A 558 29.93 28.23 7.87
N LEU A 559 31.26 28.15 7.83
CA LEU A 559 32.06 27.74 8.98
C LEU A 559 32.21 28.87 10.03
N VAL A 560 32.26 30.13 9.63
CA VAL A 560 32.34 31.27 10.56
C VAL A 560 31.04 31.46 11.36
N VAL A 561 29.88 31.18 10.76
CA VAL A 561 28.56 31.40 11.37
C VAL A 561 28.18 30.33 12.42
N ALA A 562 28.77 29.13 12.32
CA ALA A 562 28.46 28.03 13.24
C ALA A 562 29.10 28.24 14.64
N ASN A 563 28.27 28.23 15.70
CA ASN A 563 28.76 28.39 17.08
C ASN A 563 29.63 27.19 17.53
N LEU A 564 30.69 27.43 18.32
CA LEU A 564 31.63 26.43 18.88
C LEU A 564 30.97 25.22 19.56
N SER A 565 29.87 25.43 20.30
CA SER A 565 29.12 24.34 20.95
C SER A 565 28.43 23.43 19.93
N PHE A 566 28.03 24.02 18.81
CA PHE A 566 27.30 23.39 17.72
C PHE A 566 28.21 22.56 16.82
N TYR A 567 29.41 23.07 16.57
CA TYR A 567 30.50 22.35 15.94
C TYR A 567 30.77 21.00 16.62
N SER A 568 30.76 20.96 17.95
CA SER A 568 31.01 19.70 18.66
C SER A 568 29.97 18.62 18.36
N SER A 569 28.71 19.00 18.12
CA SER A 569 27.63 18.09 17.72
C SER A 569 27.70 17.74 16.23
N PHE A 570 28.01 18.72 15.38
CA PHE A 570 28.24 18.53 13.95
C PHE A 570 29.37 17.52 13.69
N ILE A 571 30.52 17.71 14.34
CA ILE A 571 31.72 16.88 14.21
C ILE A 571 31.48 15.46 14.74
N ARG A 572 30.78 15.31 15.88
CA ARG A 572 30.47 13.98 16.44
C ARG A 572 29.55 13.14 15.57
N ASN A 573 28.70 13.78 14.75
CA ASN A 573 27.66 13.11 13.98
C ASN A 573 28.02 12.91 12.50
N LEU A 574 29.14 13.45 12.01
CA LEU A 574 29.62 13.24 10.63
C LEU A 574 30.81 12.26 10.60
N PRO A 575 30.64 11.05 10.02
CA PRO A 575 31.77 10.23 9.55
C PRO A 575 32.64 10.96 8.51
N ALA A 576 32.09 11.96 7.81
CA ALA A 576 32.77 12.73 6.78
C ALA A 576 33.62 13.91 7.31
N PHE A 577 33.85 14.01 8.63
CA PHE A 577 34.69 15.07 9.21
C PHE A 577 36.13 15.05 8.66
N SER A 578 36.66 13.86 8.34
CA SER A 578 37.96 13.70 7.66
C SER A 578 38.03 14.40 6.29
N TYR A 579 36.90 14.55 5.60
CA TYR A 579 36.81 15.22 4.31
C TYR A 579 36.69 16.74 4.45
N ILE A 580 35.90 17.22 5.43
CA ILE A 580 35.77 18.66 5.74
C ILE A 580 37.12 19.25 6.17
N ASN A 581 37.97 18.45 6.84
CA ASN A 581 39.33 18.84 7.21
C ASN A 581 40.21 19.28 6.02
N ARG A 582 39.91 18.86 4.78
CA ARG A 582 40.65 19.31 3.58
C ARG A 582 40.38 20.78 3.23
N PHE A 583 39.30 21.35 3.74
CA PHE A 583 38.85 22.71 3.43
C PHE A 583 39.12 23.70 4.58
N LEU A 584 39.74 23.24 5.69
CA LEU A 584 40.05 24.03 6.88
C LEU A 584 41.57 24.12 7.10
N PRO A 585 42.12 25.25 7.62
CA PRO A 585 43.54 25.33 7.93
C PRO A 585 43.93 24.27 8.98
N GLU A 586 44.80 23.33 8.59
CA GLU A 586 45.05 22.03 9.21
C GLU A 586 45.42 22.06 10.72
N ASN A 587 45.82 23.22 11.24
CA ASN A 587 46.56 23.29 12.51
C ASN A 587 45.67 23.62 13.72
N GLN A 588 44.50 24.22 13.55
CA GLN A 588 43.76 24.85 14.66
C GLN A 588 42.74 23.93 15.37
N ILE A 589 42.19 22.93 14.68
CA ILE A 589 40.98 22.23 15.15
C ILE A 589 41.32 20.97 15.96
N VAL A 590 42.35 20.22 15.56
CA VAL A 590 42.78 18.99 16.26
C VAL A 590 43.17 19.26 17.72
N LEU A 591 43.68 20.46 18.01
CA LEU A 591 44.11 20.86 19.34
C LEU A 591 42.96 21.34 20.24
N LEU A 592 41.93 21.98 19.67
CA LEU A 592 40.83 22.58 20.41
C LEU A 592 39.76 21.59 20.88
N PHE A 593 39.54 20.47 20.17
CA PHE A 593 38.31 19.69 20.34
C PHE A 593 38.45 18.26 20.86
N ASP A 594 39.67 17.76 21.05
CA ASP A 594 39.82 16.37 21.49
C ASP A 594 39.78 16.21 23.01
N LYS A 595 38.63 15.72 23.49
CA LYS A 595 38.38 15.36 24.90
C LYS A 595 38.73 13.90 25.22
N TYR A 596 39.12 13.10 24.22
CA TYR A 596 39.19 11.64 24.31
C TYR A 596 40.55 11.04 23.89
N LEU A 597 41.42 11.77 23.20
CA LEU A 597 42.78 11.33 22.95
C LEU A 597 43.76 11.79 24.04
N ASP A 598 44.60 10.85 24.50
CA ASP A 598 45.65 11.04 25.50
C ASP A 598 46.49 12.31 25.20
N THR A 599 46.63 13.20 26.18
CA THR A 599 47.45 14.43 26.03
C THR A 599 48.91 14.13 25.71
N LYS A 600 49.36 12.89 25.93
CA LYS A 600 50.70 12.40 25.61
C LYS A 600 51.10 12.60 24.14
N TRP A 601 50.30 12.17 23.17
CA TRP A 601 50.71 12.25 21.75
C TRP A 601 50.75 13.71 21.26
N LYS A 602 49.90 14.60 21.80
CA LYS A 602 49.92 16.04 21.46
C LYS A 602 51.23 16.68 21.90
N VAL A 603 51.68 16.34 23.11
CA VAL A 603 52.96 16.79 23.62
C VAL A 603 54.09 16.18 22.79
N GLU A 604 54.08 14.88 22.52
CA GLU A 604 55.09 14.21 21.68
C GLU A 604 55.16 14.80 20.27
N LEU A 605 54.03 15.03 19.59
CA LEU A 605 54.00 15.64 18.27
C LEU A 605 54.50 17.10 18.30
N SER A 606 54.23 17.83 19.39
CA SER A 606 54.76 19.18 19.59
C SER A 606 56.27 19.21 19.82
N THR A 607 56.91 18.09 20.15
CA THR A 607 58.38 18.01 20.22
C THR A 607 59.04 17.83 18.87
N VAL A 608 58.30 17.36 17.85
CA VAL A 608 58.86 17.05 16.51
C VAL A 608 58.44 18.05 15.42
N SER A 609 57.40 18.86 15.63
CA SER A 609 56.95 19.89 14.67
C SER A 609 56.91 21.28 15.28
N LYS A 610 57.68 22.22 14.72
CA LYS A 610 57.72 23.63 15.16
C LYS A 610 56.39 24.36 14.97
N GLU A 611 55.68 24.09 13.87
CA GLU A 611 54.38 24.71 13.58
C GLU A 611 53.29 24.18 14.51
N PHE A 612 53.28 22.86 14.71
CA PHE A 612 52.39 22.23 15.67
C PHE A 612 52.69 22.70 17.09
N HIS A 613 53.97 22.80 17.47
CA HIS A 613 54.41 23.37 18.75
C HIS A 613 53.88 24.79 18.95
N LYS A 614 54.04 25.67 17.96
CA LYS A 614 53.56 27.06 18.03
C LYS A 614 52.04 27.11 18.21
N CYS A 615 51.31 26.22 17.54
CA CYS A 615 49.86 26.12 17.69
C CYS A 615 49.47 25.62 19.09
N CYS A 616 50.03 24.50 19.55
CA CYS A 616 49.83 23.96 20.90
C CYS A 616 50.12 25.03 21.96
N SER A 617 51.29 25.66 21.84
CA SER A 617 51.77 26.66 22.78
C SER A 617 50.83 27.87 22.84
N ASN A 618 50.34 28.36 21.70
CA ASN A 618 49.34 29.45 21.67
C ASN A 618 48.00 29.04 22.30
N VAL A 619 47.49 27.85 21.98
CA VAL A 619 46.19 27.39 22.51
C VAL A 619 46.26 27.18 24.01
N ILE A 620 47.31 26.52 24.49
CA ILE A 620 47.52 26.16 25.91
C ILE A 620 47.78 27.41 26.77
N THR A 621 48.54 28.36 26.25
CA THR A 621 48.84 29.62 26.95
C THR A 621 47.59 30.48 27.11
N ASN A 622 46.72 30.54 26.09
CA ASN A 622 45.60 31.49 26.07
C ASN A 622 44.27 30.91 26.55
N ASN A 623 44.15 29.59 26.73
CA ASN A 623 42.91 28.94 27.13
C ASN A 623 43.12 28.02 28.34
N PRO A 624 42.31 28.13 29.42
CA PRO A 624 42.37 27.18 30.52
C PRO A 624 41.93 25.78 30.05
N ASN A 625 42.84 24.81 30.12
CA ASN A 625 42.59 23.45 29.65
C ASN A 625 42.67 22.43 30.80
N GLU A 626 41.53 21.90 31.24
CA GLU A 626 41.42 20.92 32.34
C GLU A 626 42.01 19.53 32.01
N THR A 627 42.34 19.25 30.74
CA THR A 627 42.79 17.92 30.30
C THR A 627 44.31 17.76 30.30
N ILE A 628 45.05 18.87 30.28
CA ILE A 628 46.51 18.87 30.29
C ILE A 628 47.00 18.71 31.72
N ARG A 629 47.87 17.72 31.94
CA ARG A 629 48.42 17.38 33.26
C ARG A 629 49.90 17.70 33.33
N ILE A 630 50.30 18.41 34.37
CA ILE A 630 51.70 18.65 34.66
C ILE A 630 52.19 17.50 35.53
N SER A 631 53.05 16.65 34.96
CA SER A 631 53.55 15.45 35.62
C SER A 631 55.01 15.58 36.10
N ARG A 632 55.69 16.67 35.73
CA ARG A 632 57.08 16.97 36.07
C ARG A 632 57.27 18.47 36.25
N ARG A 633 58.35 18.85 36.95
CA ARG A 633 58.71 20.25 37.21
C ARG A 633 58.89 21.03 35.90
N ILE A 634 58.34 22.24 35.82
CA ILE A 634 58.49 23.14 34.67
C ILE A 634 59.41 24.29 35.06
N ASP A 635 60.67 24.22 34.62
CA ASP A 635 61.70 25.21 34.98
C ASP A 635 61.80 26.40 34.01
N HIS A 636 61.18 26.29 32.83
CA HIS A 636 61.38 27.22 31.71
C HIS A 636 60.05 27.74 31.12
N VAL A 637 59.08 28.10 31.96
CA VAL A 637 57.86 28.79 31.49
C VAL A 637 58.26 30.06 30.72
N GLY A 638 57.72 30.27 29.53
CA GLY A 638 58.08 31.37 28.63
C GLY A 638 59.19 31.06 27.64
N SER A 639 59.87 29.92 27.75
CA SER A 639 60.82 29.47 26.72
C SER A 639 60.11 29.14 25.41
N GLU A 640 60.79 29.34 24.27
CA GLU A 640 60.30 28.95 22.94
C GLU A 640 60.05 27.44 22.78
N PHE A 641 60.67 26.62 23.63
CA PHE A 641 60.48 25.16 23.67
C PHE A 641 59.46 24.72 24.72
N CYS A 642 58.86 25.66 25.46
CA CYS A 642 57.81 25.39 26.43
C CYS A 642 56.43 25.58 25.79
N LEU A 643 55.52 24.63 26.04
CA LEU A 643 54.12 24.77 25.65
C LEU A 643 53.41 25.89 26.43
N PHE A 644 53.97 26.33 27.54
CA PHE A 644 53.46 27.45 28.34
C PHE A 644 54.32 28.69 28.08
N LYS A 645 53.83 29.62 27.25
CA LYS A 645 54.50 30.92 27.03
C LYS A 645 54.32 31.87 28.21
N THR A 646 53.27 31.67 28.98
CA THR A 646 52.98 32.36 30.24
C THR A 646 52.63 31.31 31.30
N GLN A 647 52.41 31.73 32.53
CA GLN A 647 51.99 30.84 33.61
C GLN A 647 50.71 30.08 33.21
N PRO A 648 50.58 28.77 33.56
CA PRO A 648 49.40 27.98 33.25
C PRO A 648 48.11 28.64 33.75
N LEU A 649 47.08 28.69 32.89
CA LEU A 649 45.76 29.21 33.25
C LEU A 649 44.88 28.18 33.99
N HIS A 650 45.26 26.90 33.93
CA HIS A 650 44.65 25.82 34.70
C HIS A 650 45.69 25.01 35.47
N LEU A 651 45.41 24.72 36.74
CA LEU A 651 46.19 23.77 37.55
C LEU A 651 45.28 22.90 38.41
N VAL A 652 45.81 21.74 38.77
CA VAL A 652 45.28 20.90 39.84
C VAL A 652 46.17 21.03 41.06
N GLU A 653 45.59 21.02 42.25
CA GLU A 653 46.33 21.27 43.50
C GLU A 653 47.59 20.39 43.65
N SER A 654 47.49 19.11 43.28
CA SER A 654 48.60 18.16 43.26
C SER A 654 49.75 18.52 42.32
N GLU A 655 49.52 19.42 41.37
CA GLU A 655 50.49 19.86 40.36
C GLU A 655 51.27 21.09 40.81
N LEU A 656 50.84 21.77 41.88
CA LEU A 656 51.54 22.95 42.42
C LEU A 656 53.00 22.63 42.81
N LYS A 657 53.28 21.39 43.20
CA LYS A 657 54.65 20.91 43.52
C LYS A 657 55.59 20.90 42.31
N TYR A 658 55.05 20.94 41.10
CA TYR A 658 55.81 20.98 39.84
C TYR A 658 56.03 22.40 39.31
N ILE A 659 55.44 23.40 39.95
CA ILE A 659 55.74 24.81 39.66
C ILE A 659 56.94 25.23 40.50
N LYS A 660 57.94 25.85 39.88
CA LYS A 660 59.12 26.40 40.57
C LYS A 660 58.68 27.42 41.63
N ASP A 661 59.28 27.38 42.82
CA ASP A 661 58.88 28.21 43.97
C ASP A 661 58.80 29.71 43.64
N ASP A 662 59.79 30.24 42.93
CA ASP A 662 59.84 31.65 42.48
C ASP A 662 58.65 32.04 41.59
N CYS A 663 58.02 31.09 40.91
CA CYS A 663 56.91 31.31 39.99
C CYS A 663 55.54 30.99 40.61
N LYS A 664 55.49 30.39 41.81
CA LYS A 664 54.23 29.92 42.41
C LYS A 664 53.25 31.05 42.68
N SER A 665 53.70 32.16 43.26
CA SER A 665 52.83 33.32 43.55
C SER A 665 52.22 33.89 42.27
N ALA A 666 53.07 34.21 41.29
CA ALA A 666 52.65 34.72 39.99
C ALA A 666 51.72 33.72 39.27
N CYS A 667 51.98 32.42 39.37
CA CYS A 667 51.11 31.41 38.79
C CYS A 667 49.73 31.39 39.45
N LEU A 668 49.66 31.40 40.79
CA LEU A 668 48.38 31.44 41.53
C LEU A 668 47.58 32.71 41.21
N ASP A 669 48.25 33.84 40.98
CA ASP A 669 47.61 35.09 40.60
C ASP A 669 47.05 35.07 39.16
N HIS A 670 47.64 34.29 38.24
CA HIS A 670 47.20 34.19 36.84
C HIS A 670 46.21 33.04 36.57
N LEU A 671 45.97 32.16 37.54
CA LEU A 671 45.03 31.04 37.36
C LEU A 671 43.61 31.54 37.08
N GLU A 672 43.04 31.06 35.98
CA GLU A 672 41.63 31.25 35.66
C GLU A 672 40.79 30.03 36.03
N SER A 673 41.40 28.85 36.08
CA SER A 673 40.74 27.59 36.41
C SER A 673 41.56 26.78 37.40
N PHE A 674 40.94 26.21 38.44
CA PHE A 674 41.67 25.43 39.44
C PHE A 674 40.89 24.20 39.89
N THR A 675 41.55 23.04 39.90
CA THR A 675 41.00 21.81 40.47
C THR A 675 41.55 21.61 41.88
N PHE A 676 40.68 21.81 42.88
CA PHE A 676 40.98 21.65 44.29
C PHE A 676 40.65 20.22 44.75
N ILE A 677 41.58 19.56 45.44
CA ILE A 677 41.37 18.22 45.98
C ILE A 677 41.05 18.37 47.46
N TYR A 678 39.78 18.22 47.82
CA TYR A 678 39.34 18.48 49.19
C TYR A 678 39.84 17.39 50.14
N ASP A 679 40.74 17.76 51.06
CA ASP A 679 41.29 16.89 52.11
C ASP A 679 40.84 17.27 53.53
N GLY A 680 39.92 18.24 53.65
CA GLY A 680 39.42 18.76 54.92
C GLY A 680 40.23 19.92 55.50
N ARG A 681 41.39 20.28 54.91
CA ARG A 681 42.19 21.43 55.35
C ARG A 681 41.69 22.72 54.71
N ARG A 682 41.75 23.82 55.47
CA ARG A 682 41.40 25.16 54.99
C ARG A 682 42.60 25.77 54.25
N ASN A 683 42.75 25.42 52.97
CA ASN A 683 43.69 26.10 52.08
C ASN A 683 42.99 27.29 51.43
N ALA A 684 43.66 28.44 51.38
CA ALA A 684 43.13 29.62 50.69
C ALA A 684 43.12 29.37 49.17
N LEU A 685 41.98 29.65 48.53
CA LEU A 685 41.88 29.54 47.07
C LEU A 685 42.58 30.73 46.37
N PRO A 686 43.16 30.51 45.17
CA PRO A 686 43.66 31.60 44.34
C PRO A 686 42.61 32.68 44.08
N LYS A 687 43.03 33.97 44.08
CA LYS A 687 42.11 35.12 44.12
C LYS A 687 41.38 35.39 42.80
N ASN A 688 41.94 34.98 41.66
CA ASN A 688 41.51 35.43 40.32
C ASN A 688 40.74 34.38 39.49
N LEU A 689 40.24 33.32 40.13
CA LEU A 689 39.61 32.19 39.46
C LEU A 689 38.27 32.56 38.82
N LYS A 690 38.09 32.13 37.56
CA LYS A 690 36.81 32.09 36.85
C LYS A 690 36.11 30.75 37.01
N PHE A 691 36.88 29.66 37.13
CA PHE A 691 36.36 28.30 37.19
C PHE A 691 37.01 27.53 38.34
N ILE A 692 36.20 26.86 39.17
CA ILE A 692 36.73 26.03 40.26
C ILE A 692 36.13 24.64 40.15
N LYS A 693 36.97 23.62 40.28
CA LYS A 693 36.54 22.22 40.31
C LYS A 693 36.95 21.59 41.64
N PHE A 694 35.98 21.26 42.48
CA PHE A 694 36.21 20.51 43.70
C PHE A 694 36.17 19.01 43.41
N VAL A 695 37.22 18.29 43.82
CA VAL A 695 37.27 16.83 43.77
C VAL A 695 37.33 16.32 45.20
N ILE A 696 36.30 15.59 45.62
CA ILE A 696 36.21 15.01 46.96
C ILE A 696 36.52 13.51 46.86
N PRO A 697 37.65 13.05 47.40
CA PRO A 697 38.10 11.66 47.30
C PRO A 697 37.25 10.72 48.17
N ARG A 698 37.40 9.42 47.89
CA ARG A 698 36.57 8.28 48.34
C ARG A 698 36.47 8.03 49.85
N ALA A 699 37.16 8.80 50.69
CA ALA A 699 37.33 8.53 52.12
C ALA A 699 37.04 9.74 53.03
N ALA A 700 36.44 10.81 52.50
CA ALA A 700 36.08 11.97 53.31
C ALA A 700 34.86 11.64 54.20
N ASN A 701 35.11 11.35 55.49
CA ASN A 701 34.06 11.24 56.51
C ASN A 701 33.71 12.60 57.16
N THR A 702 34.51 13.62 56.88
CA THR A 702 34.33 14.99 57.38
C THR A 702 33.27 15.74 56.57
N PRO A 703 32.34 16.46 57.23
CA PRO A 703 31.42 17.37 56.56
C PRO A 703 32.16 18.35 55.65
N VAL A 704 31.66 18.51 54.42
CA VAL A 704 32.30 19.39 53.43
C VAL A 704 31.62 20.74 53.47
N GLU A 705 32.28 21.70 54.12
CA GLU A 705 31.88 23.10 54.07
C GLU A 705 32.64 23.81 52.94
N LEU A 706 31.99 23.98 51.78
CA LEU A 706 32.56 24.68 50.63
C LEU A 706 32.46 26.19 50.76
N GLN A 707 31.43 26.69 51.46
CA GLN A 707 31.17 28.13 51.60
C GLN A 707 32.34 28.92 52.19
N PRO A 708 33.06 28.46 53.24
CA PRO A 708 34.22 29.18 53.78
C PRO A 708 35.42 29.23 52.82
N LEU A 709 35.48 28.36 51.82
CA LEU A 709 36.58 28.30 50.85
C LEU A 709 36.39 29.30 49.71
N LEU A 710 35.16 29.76 49.46
CA LEU A 710 34.90 30.71 48.38
C LEU A 710 35.29 32.12 48.78
N PRO A 711 35.83 32.92 47.84
CA PRO A 711 36.13 34.32 48.09
C PRO A 711 34.84 35.05 48.48
N THR A 712 34.84 35.70 49.65
CA THR A 712 33.70 36.50 50.15
C THR A 712 33.54 37.84 49.43
N ASN A 713 34.44 38.17 48.51
CA ASN A 713 34.45 39.44 47.81
C ASN A 713 33.38 39.44 46.70
N LYS A 714 32.46 40.41 46.75
CA LYS A 714 31.43 40.65 45.72
C LYS A 714 32.01 40.87 44.31
N ASN A 715 33.30 41.21 44.20
CA ASN A 715 34.02 41.41 42.93
C ASN A 715 34.72 40.14 42.42
N SER A 716 34.37 38.94 42.89
CA SER A 716 35.00 37.71 42.38
C SER A 716 34.70 37.51 40.88
N ARG A 717 35.71 37.10 40.10
CA ARG A 717 35.56 36.74 38.68
C ARG A 717 34.94 35.36 38.49
N LEU A 718 34.48 34.72 39.56
CA LEU A 718 34.06 33.33 39.57
C LEU A 718 32.75 33.15 38.79
N GLN A 719 32.82 32.41 37.69
CA GLN A 719 31.71 32.16 36.77
C GLN A 719 31.09 30.78 36.99
N SER A 720 31.89 29.77 37.34
CA SER A 720 31.34 28.44 37.62
C SER A 720 32.09 27.64 38.67
N ILE A 721 31.36 26.79 39.36
CA ILE A 721 31.87 25.73 40.25
C ILE A 721 31.44 24.38 39.70
N LYS A 722 32.40 23.46 39.58
CA LYS A 722 32.19 22.04 39.35
C LYS A 722 32.49 21.27 40.62
N LEU A 723 31.64 20.33 40.99
CA LEU A 723 31.86 19.45 42.13
C LEU A 723 31.89 18.00 41.65
N TYR A 724 32.88 17.24 42.09
CA TYR A 724 33.00 15.82 41.81
C TYR A 724 33.20 15.05 43.11
N CYS A 725 32.20 14.27 43.51
CA CYS A 725 32.20 13.47 44.71
C CYS A 725 32.08 11.99 44.35
N ASN A 726 32.90 11.14 44.96
CA ASN A 726 32.86 9.70 44.69
C ASN A 726 32.79 8.91 46.01
N ASN A 727 31.71 8.16 46.21
CA ASN A 727 31.40 7.30 47.36
C ASN A 727 31.45 8.02 48.72
N LEU A 728 30.73 9.14 48.85
CA LEU A 728 30.59 9.84 50.12
C LEU A 728 29.62 9.12 51.07
N ALA A 729 29.83 9.27 52.38
CA ALA A 729 28.85 8.87 53.39
C ALA A 729 27.61 9.79 53.35
N ASP A 730 26.45 9.26 53.76
CA ASP A 730 25.16 9.95 53.66
C ASP A 730 25.12 11.33 54.33
N HIS A 731 25.73 11.46 55.51
CA HIS A 731 25.79 12.74 56.22
C HIS A 731 26.68 13.76 55.51
N VAL A 732 27.71 13.30 54.78
CA VAL A 732 28.61 14.15 53.99
C VAL A 732 27.91 14.64 52.72
N VAL A 733 27.12 13.79 52.06
CA VAL A 733 26.30 14.22 50.91
C VAL A 733 25.30 15.30 51.33
N LYS A 734 24.60 15.10 52.46
CA LYS A 734 23.65 16.07 52.99
C LYS A 734 24.30 17.42 53.27
N THR A 735 25.43 17.43 53.98
CA THR A 735 26.16 18.67 54.30
C THR A 735 26.74 19.35 53.05
N THR A 736 27.23 18.57 52.09
CA THR A 736 27.71 19.09 50.79
C THR A 736 26.58 19.77 50.02
N LEU A 737 25.40 19.14 49.92
CA LEU A 737 24.23 19.73 49.24
C LEU A 737 23.74 20.99 49.96
N GLN A 738 23.75 21.02 51.29
CA GLN A 738 23.44 22.21 52.08
C GLN A 738 24.45 23.33 51.83
N SER A 739 25.74 23.01 51.70
CA SER A 739 26.78 23.99 51.37
C SER A 739 26.59 24.56 49.97
N LEU A 740 26.30 23.74 48.96
CA LEU A 740 25.98 24.20 47.60
C LEU A 740 24.74 25.10 47.59
N ALA A 741 23.71 24.77 48.37
CA ALA A 741 22.52 25.60 48.54
C ALA A 741 22.86 26.99 49.11
N ALA A 742 23.72 27.03 50.14
CA ALA A 742 24.18 28.27 50.74
C ALA A 742 25.04 29.11 49.77
N ILE A 743 25.88 28.46 48.97
CA ILE A 743 26.67 29.11 47.91
C ILE A 743 25.75 29.73 46.86
N GLN A 744 24.76 28.99 46.35
CA GLN A 744 23.82 29.53 45.36
C GLN A 744 23.04 30.72 45.92
N LYS A 745 22.58 30.63 47.18
CA LYS A 745 21.85 31.71 47.84
C LYS A 745 22.70 32.98 47.97
N SER A 746 24.00 32.84 48.24
CA SER A 746 24.93 33.97 48.32
C SER A 746 25.41 34.48 46.96
N HIS A 747 25.43 33.62 45.93
CA HIS A 747 25.95 33.92 44.58
C HIS A 747 24.98 33.44 43.48
N PRO A 748 23.83 34.11 43.27
CA PRO A 748 22.77 33.61 42.39
C PRO A 748 23.14 33.54 40.90
N LYS A 749 24.17 34.28 40.46
CA LYS A 749 24.67 34.27 39.07
C LYS A 749 25.72 33.18 38.79
N LEU A 750 26.17 32.49 39.83
CA LEU A 750 27.22 31.48 39.70
C LEU A 750 26.63 30.18 39.12
N ALA A 751 27.28 29.63 38.09
CA ALA A 751 26.89 28.34 37.54
C ALA A 751 27.46 27.21 38.41
N ILE A 752 26.61 26.35 38.96
CA ILE A 752 27.02 25.20 39.77
C ILE A 752 26.67 23.91 39.03
N ASP A 753 27.68 23.09 38.77
CA ASP A 753 27.55 21.74 38.21
C ASP A 753 28.11 20.72 39.22
N ALA A 754 27.32 19.72 39.60
CA ALA A 754 27.70 18.77 40.64
C ALA A 754 27.48 17.33 40.17
N TYR A 755 28.53 16.53 40.26
CA TYR A 755 28.56 15.10 40.04
C TYR A 755 28.78 14.38 41.37
N ILE A 756 27.76 13.72 41.88
CA ILE A 756 27.82 12.95 43.13
C ILE A 756 27.57 11.49 42.80
N LYS A 757 28.57 10.64 43.08
CA LYS A 757 28.47 9.19 43.02
C LYS A 757 28.47 8.64 44.44
N GLN A 758 27.49 7.81 44.79
CA GLN A 758 27.29 7.26 46.14
C GLN A 758 26.77 5.81 46.09
N ASN A 759 27.20 4.96 47.03
CA ASN A 759 26.67 3.61 47.25
C ASN A 759 25.56 3.66 48.32
N ILE A 760 24.41 3.01 48.11
CA ILE A 760 23.15 3.25 48.84
C ILE A 760 23.15 2.66 50.28
N LEU A 761 22.63 3.44 51.24
CA LEU A 761 21.88 3.00 52.43
C LEU A 761 20.60 3.87 52.56
N SER A 762 19.59 3.37 53.27
CA SER A 762 18.15 3.75 53.27
C SER A 762 17.77 5.23 53.52
N SER A 763 18.72 6.15 53.69
CA SER A 763 18.46 7.58 53.99
C SER A 763 18.25 8.47 52.74
N THR A 764 18.34 7.91 51.52
CA THR A 764 18.46 8.64 50.25
C THR A 764 17.20 9.42 49.82
N ILE A 765 16.00 9.04 50.27
CA ILE A 765 14.72 9.67 49.87
C ILE A 765 14.63 11.12 50.36
N ASN A 766 15.12 11.41 51.57
CA ASN A 766 15.11 12.76 52.12
C ASN A 766 16.09 13.70 51.38
N ASN A 767 17.22 13.17 50.90
CA ASN A 767 18.22 13.92 50.14
C ASN A 767 17.74 14.24 48.71
N LEU A 768 16.96 13.35 48.07
CA LEU A 768 16.33 13.63 46.79
C LEU A 768 15.37 14.82 46.86
N SER A 769 14.59 14.95 47.94
CA SER A 769 13.71 16.12 48.14
C SER A 769 14.48 17.44 48.19
N LEU A 770 15.70 17.42 48.74
CA LEU A 770 16.59 18.59 48.81
C LEU A 770 17.13 18.97 47.43
N VAL A 771 17.51 17.97 46.62
CA VAL A 771 17.93 18.13 45.22
C VAL A 771 16.82 18.76 44.39
N THR A 772 15.57 18.30 44.55
CA THR A 772 14.41 18.86 43.82
C THR A 772 14.09 20.29 44.23
N LYS A 773 14.23 20.63 45.53
CA LYS A 773 14.08 22.01 46.02
C LYS A 773 15.14 22.94 45.45
N LEU A 774 16.37 22.44 45.25
CA LEU A 774 17.47 23.22 44.65
C LEU A 774 17.26 23.47 43.16
N GLN A 775 16.76 22.49 42.41
CA GLN A 775 16.50 22.64 40.97
C GLN A 775 15.30 23.53 40.63
N LYS A 776 14.25 23.56 41.48
CA LYS A 776 13.00 24.31 41.20
C LYS A 776 13.11 25.83 41.33
N GLY A 777 14.23 26.37 41.84
CA GLY A 777 14.36 27.79 42.15
C GLY A 777 15.62 28.50 41.66
N SER A 778 16.49 27.88 40.83
CA SER A 778 17.81 28.48 40.54
C SER A 778 18.53 27.92 39.29
N ASN A 779 19.56 28.66 38.81
CA ASN A 779 20.52 28.28 37.75
C ASN A 779 21.47 27.13 38.14
N ILE A 780 21.05 26.17 38.97
CA ILE A 780 21.86 25.00 39.34
C ILE A 780 21.55 23.87 38.35
N ASN A 781 22.54 23.52 37.52
CA ASN A 781 22.41 22.42 36.58
C ASN A 781 23.05 21.16 37.20
N ILE A 782 22.27 20.41 37.99
CA ILE A 782 22.72 19.08 38.46
C ILE A 782 22.58 18.11 37.29
N THR A 783 23.62 18.03 36.48
CA THR A 783 23.57 17.33 35.19
C THR A 783 23.53 15.82 35.31
N LYS A 784 24.06 15.23 36.40
CA LYS A 784 24.08 13.76 36.58
C LYS A 784 24.32 13.32 38.03
N VAL A 785 23.29 12.78 38.68
CA VAL A 785 23.46 11.93 39.88
C VAL A 785 23.53 10.49 39.39
N LYS A 786 24.72 9.90 39.40
CA LYS A 786 24.93 8.51 38.96
C LYS A 786 24.99 7.60 40.19
N ILE A 787 23.93 6.80 40.37
CA ILE A 787 23.79 5.81 41.43
C ILE A 787 24.30 4.47 40.88
N ASP A 788 25.48 4.02 41.30
CA ASP A 788 26.07 2.75 40.89
C ASP A 788 25.97 1.75 42.07
N HIS A 789 25.42 0.56 41.83
CA HIS A 789 25.27 -0.60 42.72
C HIS A 789 24.19 -0.56 43.84
N ILE A 790 23.10 -1.29 43.58
CA ILE A 790 22.29 -2.00 44.57
C ILE A 790 23.01 -3.34 44.84
N HIS A 791 23.39 -3.62 46.09
CA HIS A 791 23.84 -4.97 46.44
C HIS A 791 22.63 -5.92 46.46
N GLN A 792 22.57 -6.77 45.43
CA GLN A 792 21.96 -8.10 45.38
C GLN A 792 20.51 -8.28 45.88
N GLN A 793 19.55 -8.05 44.97
CA GLN A 793 18.63 -9.11 44.56
C GLN A 793 18.59 -9.15 43.02
N PRO A 794 18.61 -10.32 42.36
CA PRO A 794 19.09 -10.46 40.98
C PRO A 794 18.10 -10.03 39.88
N ARG A 795 17.09 -9.19 40.16
CA ARG A 795 15.98 -8.95 39.22
C ARG A 795 15.65 -7.50 38.84
N TYR A 796 16.40 -6.51 39.32
CA TYR A 796 16.04 -5.10 39.03
C TYR A 796 17.24 -4.25 38.63
N LYS A 797 17.15 -3.65 37.44
CA LYS A 797 17.97 -2.50 37.02
C LYS A 797 17.14 -1.23 37.20
N VAL A 798 17.62 -0.31 38.04
CA VAL A 798 16.97 0.99 38.28
C VAL A 798 17.72 2.07 37.50
N PHE A 799 17.01 2.82 36.66
CA PHE A 799 17.56 4.00 36.00
C PHE A 799 16.68 5.22 36.30
N ALA A 800 17.31 6.32 36.67
CA ALA A 800 16.67 7.64 36.74
C ALA A 800 17.16 8.48 35.56
N VAL A 801 16.25 8.92 34.70
CA VAL A 801 16.57 9.79 33.55
C VAL A 801 15.90 11.13 33.77
N VAL A 802 16.71 12.19 33.89
CA VAL A 802 16.24 13.57 33.88
C VAL A 802 16.34 14.07 32.44
N ARG A 803 15.20 14.23 31.76
CA ARG A 803 15.17 14.82 30.41
C ARG A 803 15.14 16.34 30.51
N PRO A 804 15.96 17.08 29.73
CA PRO A 804 15.86 18.54 29.68
C PRO A 804 14.50 18.92 29.07
N GLY A 805 13.70 19.73 29.78
CA GLY A 805 12.46 20.32 29.25
C GLY A 805 11.14 19.88 29.92
N GLN A 806 11.13 18.90 30.83
CA GLN A 806 9.92 18.53 31.58
C GLN A 806 10.13 18.69 33.09
N GLN A 807 9.81 19.87 33.62
CA GLN A 807 10.05 20.26 35.02
C GLN A 807 9.09 19.67 36.06
N LYS A 808 8.33 18.59 35.78
CA LYS A 808 7.27 18.15 36.72
C LYS A 808 7.31 16.71 37.21
N TYR A 809 8.02 15.76 36.60
CA TYR A 809 8.02 14.37 37.08
C TYR A 809 9.36 13.66 36.90
N PHE A 810 9.76 12.88 37.91
CA PHE A 810 10.76 11.83 37.76
C PHE A 810 10.06 10.56 37.30
N THR A 811 10.51 9.95 36.20
CA THR A 811 10.11 8.58 35.87
C THR A 811 11.16 7.64 36.45
N ILE A 812 10.77 6.87 37.47
CA ILE A 812 11.56 5.74 37.96
C ILE A 812 11.06 4.52 37.20
N GLY A 813 11.85 4.05 36.24
CA GLY A 813 11.56 2.83 35.49
C GLY A 813 12.20 1.63 36.17
N PHE A 814 11.42 0.57 36.36
CA PHE A 814 11.91 -0.76 36.70
C PHE A 814 11.99 -1.57 35.41
N GLN A 815 13.18 -1.97 34.99
CA GLN A 815 13.34 -2.92 33.90
C GLN A 815 13.49 -4.32 34.50
N ILE A 816 12.49 -5.16 34.26
CA ILE A 816 12.56 -6.61 34.51
C ILE A 816 13.33 -7.20 33.32
N GLN A 817 14.42 -7.91 33.59
CA GLN A 817 15.02 -8.81 32.60
C GLN A 817 14.31 -10.16 32.77
N ASP A 818 13.56 -10.57 31.76
CA ASP A 818 13.29 -12.00 31.54
C ASP A 818 14.54 -12.68 30.99
#